data_AF-A0A3L6E5N3-F1
#
_entry.id   AF-A0A3L6E5N3-F1
#
_cell.length_a   1.000
_cell.length_b   1.000
_cell.length_c   1.000
_cell.angle_alpha   90.00
_cell.angle_beta   90.00
_cell.angle_gamma   90.00
#
_symmetry.space_group_name_H-M   'P 1'
#
loop_
_entity.id
_entity.type
_entity.pdbx_description
1 polymer ?
#
loop_
_entity_poly.entity_id
_entity_poly.type
_entity_poly.pdbx_seq_one_letter_code
_entity_poly.pdbx_strand_id
1 'polypeptide(L)'
;MASPAPAGDAVYAANGGLTDPLLVSANGHGAAARKAGHGARGRYWVASDKAERRAAKESGGEDGRALLFRKYKVKGALLHPYRLLIIIRLVAVLAFFAWRIRHNKSDIMWFWTMSIVGDVWFGFSWLLNQLPKFNPVKTIPDLAALQRHFGYPDGGASRLPGIDVFVTTADPIDEPILYTMNCVLSILSVDYPVDRLACYLSDDSGALVLYEALAEVGKFAPLWVPFCRKYSIEPRAPESYFEHVAPPQAGRVTQEFLNDYRRVQMEYDEFKARLDNLPDAIRKRSDVYNSVRDAGGAQKATWMANGTQWPGTWIDPAENHRKGHHAPIAKVVLNHPSRGQHPITESNPSIATTDERLPMLVYVSREKNPGYDHNKKAGALNAQLRASALLSNAQLIINFDCDHYINNSQALSSAVCFMLDQRDGDNTAFVQFPQRFDNVDPTDRYGNHNRVFFDGTMLALNGLQGPSYLGTGCMFRRLALYGTDWGKGVGYIYDIATEDIVTGFRIHGQGWRSMYCTMEHDAFCGVAPINLTERLHQIVRWSGGSLEMFFSHNNPFIGGRRIQPLQRVSYLNMTVYPVTSVFILIYALSPVMWLIPDEVYIQRPFTRYVVYLLVIIVMIHMIGWLEIKWAGVTWLDYWRNEQFFMIGSTSAYPMAVLHMAVNLLTKKGIHFRVTSKQTAADDNDKFADLYDFRWVPMLIPTMAVLICNVGAIGVALGKTVVYIGTWTAAKKMHAALGLLFNIWIMFLLYPFALAIMGRWAKRPIILVVLLPVVFALVALLIILTKFRPFGIWPPFQMCNIDYRLWGLGVAATVVHPGIPLRHTGDADFVFESYMAMQRFVNFHRRDFNFLDEREFNAASAFVAASSISIPEEAQLRLYNFYKFVTEPSAFKLKELVPIWNADEGIDSVCDLNAAERKRVQRITCGHVKTKVEGHELGRRVKESGSGVGGVAETIQTNARTACAGVRIQMLRGFWSSTLASWA
;
A
#
# COMPACT_ATOMS: atom_id res chain seq x y z
N MET A 1 -67.63 -37.30 19.26
CA MET A 1 -68.45 -38.27 18.51
C MET A 1 -68.65 -37.73 17.11
N ALA A 2 -68.48 -38.61 16.13
CA ALA A 2 -68.34 -38.27 14.72
C ALA A 2 -69.62 -37.74 14.06
N SER A 3 -69.40 -37.04 12.93
CA SER A 3 -70.28 -36.78 11.77
C SER A 3 -71.29 -35.61 11.85
N PRO A 4 -71.80 -35.06 10.71
CA PRO A 4 -71.51 -35.30 9.28
C PRO A 4 -71.55 -34.06 8.29
N ALA A 5 -71.03 -34.27 7.05
CA ALA A 5 -71.58 -33.88 5.72
C ALA A 5 -71.72 -32.40 5.24
N PRO A 6 -71.96 -32.11 3.93
CA PRO A 6 -71.66 -32.85 2.68
C PRO A 6 -71.14 -32.02 1.46
N ALA A 7 -70.59 -32.78 0.49
CA ALA A 7 -70.70 -32.74 -0.99
C ALA A 7 -70.40 -31.48 -1.84
N GLY A 8 -69.52 -31.67 -2.82
CA GLY A 8 -69.43 -30.85 -4.04
C GLY A 8 -68.10 -31.03 -4.81
N ASP A 9 -68.09 -31.98 -5.75
CA ASP A 9 -67.26 -32.16 -6.96
C ASP A 9 -65.86 -31.53 -7.11
N ALA A 10 -64.90 -32.38 -7.47
CA ALA A 10 -64.05 -32.31 -8.67
C ALA A 10 -62.61 -32.79 -8.38
N VAL A 11 -62.29 -33.92 -9.01
CA VAL A 11 -61.00 -34.62 -8.98
C VAL A 11 -59.93 -33.78 -9.71
N TYR A 12 -58.88 -33.34 -9.00
CA TYR A 12 -57.65 -32.84 -9.64
C TYR A 12 -56.51 -33.83 -9.46
N ALA A 13 -56.04 -34.31 -10.61
CA ALA A 13 -54.95 -35.24 -10.79
C ALA A 13 -53.59 -34.58 -10.53
N ALA A 14 -52.70 -35.37 -9.94
CA ALA A 14 -51.26 -35.15 -9.98
C ALA A 14 -50.75 -35.28 -11.42
N ASN A 15 -50.06 -34.25 -11.93
CA ASN A 15 -49.04 -34.35 -12.98
C ASN A 15 -48.36 -32.99 -13.23
N GLY A 16 -47.04 -33.05 -13.49
CA GLY A 16 -46.33 -32.02 -14.24
C GLY A 16 -45.28 -31.23 -13.47
N GLY A 17 -44.07 -31.77 -13.36
CA GLY A 17 -42.91 -31.02 -12.92
C GLY A 17 -42.65 -29.82 -13.83
N LEU A 18 -42.56 -28.64 -13.23
CA LEU A 18 -41.91 -27.48 -13.82
C LEU A 18 -40.42 -27.58 -13.49
N THR A 19 -39.69 -27.98 -14.52
CA THR A 19 -38.23 -28.05 -14.60
C THR A 19 -37.58 -26.75 -14.13
N ASP A 20 -36.69 -26.85 -13.15
CA ASP A 20 -35.61 -25.89 -12.90
C ASP A 20 -34.86 -25.59 -14.21
N PRO A 21 -34.79 -24.34 -14.67
CA PRO A 21 -33.85 -23.96 -15.70
C PRO A 21 -32.61 -23.31 -15.04
N LEU A 22 -31.44 -23.89 -15.34
CA LEU A 22 -30.16 -23.17 -15.49
C LEU A 22 -29.23 -22.96 -14.26
N LEU A 23 -29.11 -23.97 -13.40
CA LEU A 23 -27.82 -24.26 -12.74
C LEU A 23 -27.02 -25.28 -13.56
N VAL A 24 -26.60 -24.90 -14.77
CA VAL A 24 -25.69 -25.73 -15.58
C VAL A 24 -24.26 -25.27 -15.32
N SER A 25 -23.60 -25.97 -14.40
CA SER A 25 -22.14 -26.05 -14.29
C SER A 25 -21.54 -26.43 -15.65
N ALA A 26 -21.02 -25.45 -16.39
CA ALA A 26 -20.13 -25.67 -17.52
C ALA A 26 -18.68 -25.83 -17.01
N ASN A 27 -18.37 -27.01 -16.43
CA ASN A 27 -17.00 -27.43 -16.18
C ASN A 27 -16.71 -28.67 -17.02
N GLY A 28 -15.94 -28.47 -18.09
CA GLY A 28 -15.53 -29.53 -18.98
C GLY A 28 -14.39 -29.06 -19.87
N HIS A 29 -13.22 -28.80 -19.28
CA HIS A 29 -11.91 -29.32 -19.69
C HIS A 29 -10.78 -28.68 -18.86
N GLY A 30 -10.09 -29.52 -18.06
CA GLY A 30 -8.65 -29.38 -17.85
C GLY A 30 -8.10 -28.22 -16.99
N ALA A 31 -8.78 -27.74 -15.96
CA ALA A 31 -8.12 -27.00 -14.88
C ALA A 31 -8.74 -27.42 -13.55
N ALA A 32 -7.88 -27.78 -12.59
CA ALA A 32 -8.26 -28.30 -11.29
C ALA A 32 -9.38 -27.46 -10.66
N ALA A 33 -10.59 -28.02 -10.64
CA ALA A 33 -11.71 -27.50 -9.88
C ALA A 33 -11.27 -27.38 -8.42
N ARG A 34 -10.85 -26.18 -8.01
CA ARG A 34 -10.85 -25.79 -6.61
C ARG A 34 -12.28 -25.97 -6.14
N LYS A 35 -12.49 -26.96 -5.28
CA LYS A 35 -13.69 -27.12 -4.44
C LYS A 35 -13.93 -25.81 -3.68
N ALA A 36 -14.65 -24.88 -4.28
CA ALA A 36 -15.24 -23.72 -3.63
C ALA A 36 -16.76 -23.93 -3.60
N GLY A 37 -17.42 -23.57 -2.50
CA GLY A 37 -18.89 -23.62 -2.37
C GLY A 37 -19.38 -24.51 -1.23
N HIS A 38 -19.46 -25.83 -1.42
CA HIS A 38 -20.01 -26.74 -0.39
C HIS A 38 -19.10 -26.97 0.85
N GLY A 39 -18.08 -26.14 1.06
CA GLY A 39 -16.93 -26.38 1.94
C GLY A 39 -16.84 -25.51 3.18
N ALA A 40 -17.93 -25.04 3.80
CA ALA A 40 -17.81 -24.26 5.05
C ALA A 40 -18.94 -24.41 6.07
N ARG A 41 -19.85 -25.39 5.91
CA ARG A 41 -20.45 -26.04 7.09
C ARG A 41 -19.37 -26.90 7.76
N GLY A 42 -18.49 -26.24 8.53
CA GLY A 42 -18.14 -26.70 9.86
C GLY A 42 -16.94 -27.63 10.07
N ARG A 43 -15.85 -27.57 9.28
CA ARG A 43 -14.60 -28.26 9.73
C ARG A 43 -14.03 -27.57 10.97
N TYR A 44 -13.90 -26.25 10.97
CA TYR A 44 -13.27 -25.48 12.06
C TYR A 44 -14.17 -24.47 12.76
N TRP A 45 -15.38 -24.22 12.24
CA TRP A 45 -16.34 -23.25 12.79
C TRP A 45 -17.57 -23.94 13.37
N VAL A 46 -18.11 -23.41 14.46
CA VAL A 46 -19.35 -23.89 15.11
C VAL A 46 -20.29 -22.72 15.38
N ALA A 47 -21.57 -22.91 15.10
CA ALA A 47 -22.60 -21.92 15.38
C ALA A 47 -22.68 -21.65 16.89
N SER A 48 -22.55 -20.38 17.25
CA SER A 48 -22.52 -19.89 18.63
C SER A 48 -23.84 -19.26 19.08
N ASP A 49 -24.78 -19.09 18.17
CA ASP A 49 -26.11 -18.48 18.37
C ASP A 49 -27.24 -19.52 18.51
N LYS A 50 -26.92 -20.80 18.68
CA LYS A 50 -27.93 -21.88 18.73
C LYS A 50 -28.93 -21.70 19.87
N ALA A 51 -28.46 -21.36 21.07
CA ALA A 51 -29.32 -21.16 22.23
C ALA A 51 -30.20 -19.92 22.06
N GLU A 52 -29.61 -18.82 21.58
CA GLU A 52 -30.33 -17.57 21.29
C GLU A 52 -31.43 -17.78 20.25
N ARG A 53 -31.16 -18.55 19.19
CA ARG A 53 -32.18 -18.89 18.17
C ARG A 53 -33.25 -19.85 18.67
N ARG A 54 -32.93 -20.77 19.58
CA ARG A 54 -33.93 -21.60 20.26
C ARG A 54 -34.85 -20.74 21.11
N ALA A 55 -34.27 -19.87 21.94
CA ALA A 55 -35.01 -18.92 22.76
C ALA A 55 -35.89 -17.99 21.90
N ALA A 56 -35.37 -17.44 20.81
CA ALA A 56 -36.15 -16.59 19.89
C ALA A 56 -37.37 -17.33 19.31
N LYS A 57 -37.19 -18.61 18.93
CA LYS A 57 -38.27 -19.46 18.42
C LYS A 57 -39.30 -19.83 19.51
N GLU A 58 -38.84 -20.06 20.73
CA GLU A 58 -39.70 -20.38 21.89
C GLU A 58 -40.48 -19.14 22.38
N SER A 59 -39.92 -17.93 22.21
CA SER A 59 -40.53 -16.67 22.66
C SER A 59 -41.58 -16.06 21.72
N GLY A 60 -41.83 -16.63 20.54
CA GLY A 60 -42.85 -16.13 19.62
C GLY A 60 -42.98 -16.96 18.34
N GLY A 61 -44.15 -17.57 18.14
CA GLY A 61 -44.56 -18.16 16.86
C GLY A 61 -44.78 -17.08 15.81
N GLU A 62 -44.32 -17.35 14.59
CA GLU A 62 -44.32 -16.53 13.34
C GLU A 62 -43.76 -15.08 13.42
N ASP A 63 -43.96 -14.32 14.50
CA ASP A 63 -43.55 -12.93 14.71
C ASP A 63 -42.45 -12.73 15.78
N GLY A 64 -41.78 -13.81 16.21
CA GLY A 64 -40.69 -13.75 17.20
C GLY A 64 -39.47 -12.91 16.76
N ARG A 65 -38.59 -12.59 17.73
CA ARG A 65 -37.36 -11.76 17.56
C ARG A 65 -36.62 -12.09 16.26
N ALA A 66 -36.66 -11.19 15.27
CA ALA A 66 -36.11 -11.46 13.94
C ALA A 66 -34.58 -11.50 13.96
N LEU A 67 -34.01 -12.71 13.97
CA LEU A 67 -32.56 -12.96 13.90
C LEU A 67 -32.15 -13.15 12.44
N LEU A 68 -31.52 -12.13 11.87
CA LEU A 68 -31.26 -11.98 10.43
C LEU A 68 -29.85 -12.42 10.02
N PHE A 69 -29.00 -12.80 10.97
CA PHE A 69 -27.70 -13.41 10.65
C PHE A 69 -27.30 -14.52 11.62
N ARG A 70 -26.32 -15.32 11.21
CA ARG A 70 -25.73 -16.43 11.95
C ARG A 70 -24.35 -16.06 12.48
N LYS A 71 -24.06 -16.41 13.73
CA LYS A 71 -22.76 -16.14 14.37
C LYS A 71 -21.99 -17.43 14.65
N TYR A 72 -20.76 -17.53 14.16
CA TYR A 72 -19.89 -18.69 14.30
C TYR A 72 -18.60 -18.33 15.06
N LYS A 73 -18.14 -19.26 15.89
CA LYS A 73 -16.84 -19.21 16.57
C LYS A 73 -15.96 -20.38 16.13
N VAL A 74 -14.65 -20.21 16.23
CA VAL A 74 -13.69 -21.30 15.99
C VAL A 74 -13.90 -22.41 17.02
N LYS A 75 -13.82 -23.68 16.60
CA LYS A 75 -13.92 -24.85 17.47
C LYS A 75 -12.89 -24.77 18.60
N GLY A 76 -13.31 -25.06 19.83
CA GLY A 76 -12.43 -25.08 21.00
C GLY A 76 -11.18 -25.96 20.81
N ALA A 77 -11.34 -27.13 20.15
CA ALA A 77 -10.23 -28.04 19.84
C ALA A 77 -9.11 -27.41 18.99
N LEU A 78 -9.39 -26.34 18.24
CA LEU A 78 -8.39 -25.60 17.47
C LEU A 78 -8.01 -24.28 18.18
N LEU A 79 -8.98 -23.60 18.78
CA LEU A 79 -8.82 -22.29 19.40
C LEU A 79 -8.01 -22.33 20.71
N HIS A 80 -8.21 -23.34 21.56
CA HIS A 80 -7.48 -23.45 22.83
C HIS A 80 -5.98 -23.73 22.64
N PRO A 81 -5.56 -24.70 21.78
CA PRO A 81 -4.14 -24.88 21.47
C PRO A 81 -3.50 -23.64 20.83
N TYR A 82 -4.22 -22.96 19.95
CA TYR A 82 -3.77 -21.70 19.34
C TYR A 82 -3.47 -20.62 20.40
N ARG A 83 -4.40 -20.39 21.33
CA ARG A 83 -4.21 -19.43 22.43
C ARG A 83 -3.07 -19.84 23.36
N LEU A 84 -2.97 -21.12 23.69
CA LEU A 84 -1.90 -21.64 24.53
C LEU A 84 -0.53 -21.41 23.89
N LEU A 85 -0.37 -21.72 22.60
CA LEU A 85 0.88 -21.51 21.87
C LEU A 85 1.29 -20.03 21.82
N ILE A 86 0.33 -19.11 21.67
CA ILE A 86 0.60 -17.67 21.75
C ILE A 86 1.16 -17.28 23.13
N ILE A 87 0.58 -17.81 24.21
CA ILE A 87 1.05 -17.54 25.57
C ILE A 87 2.43 -18.15 25.80
N ILE A 88 2.66 -19.40 25.39
CA ILE A 88 3.98 -20.03 25.50
C ILE A 88 5.02 -19.22 24.70
N ARG A 89 4.65 -18.71 23.52
CA ARG A 89 5.54 -17.90 22.70
C ARG A 89 5.87 -16.58 23.38
N LEU A 90 4.88 -15.94 24.00
CA LEU A 90 5.11 -14.73 24.80
C LEU A 90 6.13 -14.99 25.91
N VAL A 91 5.99 -16.09 26.65
CA VAL A 91 6.95 -16.49 27.69
C VAL A 91 8.34 -16.74 27.10
N ALA A 92 8.43 -17.45 25.98
CA ALA A 92 9.70 -17.71 25.29
C ALA A 92 10.40 -16.42 24.82
N VAL A 93 9.63 -15.46 24.28
CA VAL A 93 10.15 -14.14 23.86
C VAL A 93 10.64 -13.33 25.06
N LEU A 94 9.88 -13.32 26.17
CA LEU A 94 10.31 -12.64 27.40
C LEU A 94 11.57 -13.28 28.00
N ALA A 95 11.64 -14.61 28.00
CA ALA A 95 12.83 -15.34 28.43
C ALA A 95 14.04 -15.05 27.52
N PHE A 96 13.83 -14.97 26.22
CA PHE A 96 14.85 -14.58 25.25
C PHE A 96 15.38 -13.16 25.51
N PHE A 97 14.50 -12.18 25.70
CA PHE A 97 14.92 -10.80 26.04
C PHE A 97 15.68 -10.74 27.36
N ALA A 98 15.15 -11.39 28.39
CA ALA A 98 15.80 -11.43 29.70
C ALA A 98 17.17 -12.15 29.64
N TRP A 99 17.31 -13.14 28.76
CA TRP A 99 18.60 -13.78 28.49
C TRP A 99 19.57 -12.86 27.75
N ARG A 100 19.12 -12.18 26.68
CA ARG A 100 19.94 -11.25 25.88
C ARG A 100 20.48 -10.09 26.72
N ILE A 101 19.67 -9.51 27.59
CA ILE A 101 20.09 -8.41 28.46
C ILE A 101 21.14 -8.87 29.48
N ARG A 102 20.95 -10.05 30.10
CA ARG A 102 21.90 -10.60 31.08
C ARG A 102 23.23 -11.03 30.46
N HIS A 103 23.21 -11.44 29.20
CA HIS A 103 24.39 -11.84 28.46
C HIS A 103 24.58 -10.85 27.32
N ASN A 104 25.04 -9.63 27.56
CA ASN A 104 25.18 -8.60 26.51
C ASN A 104 26.55 -8.59 25.80
N LYS A 105 27.38 -9.61 26.04
CA LYS A 105 28.72 -9.69 25.43
C LYS A 105 28.62 -9.86 23.92
N SER A 106 29.17 -8.90 23.17
CA SER A 106 29.27 -8.91 21.71
C SER A 106 30.65 -8.38 21.29
N ASP A 107 31.10 -8.81 20.11
CA ASP A 107 32.33 -8.28 19.52
C ASP A 107 32.15 -6.81 19.08
N ILE A 108 30.92 -6.42 18.73
CA ILE A 108 30.57 -5.08 18.30
C ILE A 108 29.33 -4.60 19.06
N MET A 109 29.56 -3.80 20.11
CA MET A 109 28.50 -3.40 21.03
C MET A 109 27.40 -2.55 20.38
N TRP A 110 27.73 -1.65 19.44
CA TRP A 110 26.71 -0.86 18.74
C TRP A 110 25.76 -1.75 17.93
N PHE A 111 26.29 -2.83 17.35
CA PHE A 111 25.52 -3.78 16.57
C PHE A 111 24.60 -4.62 17.46
N TRP A 112 25.10 -5.02 18.64
CA TRP A 112 24.25 -5.61 19.69
C TRP A 112 23.12 -4.67 20.10
N THR A 113 23.41 -3.38 20.32
CA THR A 113 22.40 -2.37 20.68
C THR A 113 21.33 -2.23 19.60
N MET A 114 21.71 -2.12 18.33
CA MET A 114 20.75 -2.03 17.22
C MET A 114 19.91 -3.30 17.11
N SER A 115 20.53 -4.47 17.29
CA SER A 115 19.82 -5.75 17.29
C SER A 115 18.82 -5.86 18.44
N ILE A 116 19.20 -5.56 19.69
CA ILE A 116 18.24 -5.69 20.81
C ILE A 116 17.06 -4.71 20.67
N VAL A 117 17.28 -3.50 20.14
CA VAL A 117 16.17 -2.56 19.86
C VAL A 117 15.25 -3.13 18.78
N GLY A 118 15.80 -3.68 17.71
CA GLY A 118 15.01 -4.35 16.67
C GLY A 118 14.23 -5.56 17.19
N ASP A 119 14.86 -6.42 17.99
CA ASP A 119 14.22 -7.57 18.64
C ASP A 119 13.04 -7.14 19.53
N VAL A 120 13.21 -6.08 20.33
CA VAL A 120 12.14 -5.51 21.16
C VAL A 120 11.00 -4.97 20.29
N TRP A 121 11.33 -4.24 19.21
CA TRP A 121 10.32 -3.76 18.27
C TRP A 121 9.57 -4.90 17.59
N PHE A 122 10.25 -5.97 17.16
CA PHE A 122 9.62 -7.14 16.58
C PHE A 122 8.71 -7.87 17.58
N GLY A 123 9.14 -7.97 18.85
CA GLY A 123 8.31 -8.50 19.92
C GLY A 123 7.05 -7.67 20.15
N PHE A 124 7.19 -6.34 20.16
CA PHE A 124 6.07 -5.39 20.28
C PHE A 124 5.12 -5.46 19.09
N SER A 125 5.63 -5.36 17.86
CA SER A 125 4.88 -5.44 16.61
C SER A 125 4.14 -6.77 16.48
N TRP A 126 4.79 -7.89 16.82
CA TRP A 126 4.14 -9.19 16.89
C TRP A 126 2.98 -9.18 17.89
N LEU A 127 3.18 -8.66 19.10
CA LEU A 127 2.14 -8.64 20.13
C LEU A 127 0.94 -7.80 19.69
N LEU A 128 1.18 -6.62 19.09
CA LEU A 128 0.13 -5.77 18.53
C LEU A 128 -0.69 -6.49 17.45
N ASN A 129 -0.03 -7.28 16.58
CA ASN A 129 -0.70 -8.05 15.54
C ASN A 129 -1.44 -9.28 16.08
N GLN A 130 -0.91 -9.92 17.12
CA GLN A 130 -1.43 -11.19 17.62
C GLN A 130 -2.61 -11.02 18.58
N LEU A 131 -2.59 -10.00 19.44
CA LEU A 131 -3.63 -9.77 20.45
C LEU A 131 -5.05 -9.63 19.86
N PRO A 132 -5.27 -8.87 18.76
CA PRO A 132 -6.59 -8.77 18.15
C PRO A 132 -7.12 -10.09 17.59
N LYS A 133 -6.24 -11.06 17.31
CA LYS A 133 -6.59 -12.37 16.72
C LYS A 133 -7.00 -13.43 17.74
N PHE A 134 -7.09 -13.09 19.03
CA PHE A 134 -7.42 -14.05 20.09
C PHE A 134 -8.81 -14.69 19.98
N ASN A 135 -9.79 -14.00 19.38
CA ASN A 135 -11.17 -14.48 19.35
C ASN A 135 -11.87 -14.22 18.00
N PRO A 136 -11.48 -14.94 16.92
CA PRO A 136 -12.08 -14.75 15.61
C PRO A 136 -13.57 -15.13 15.59
N VAL A 137 -14.38 -14.32 14.91
CA VAL A 137 -15.82 -14.51 14.76
C VAL A 137 -16.21 -14.37 13.29
N LYS A 138 -16.95 -15.36 12.80
CA LYS A 138 -17.50 -15.37 11.45
C LYS A 138 -19.01 -15.12 11.50
N THR A 139 -19.50 -14.25 10.63
CA THR A 139 -20.92 -13.89 10.56
C THR A 139 -21.45 -14.07 9.14
N ILE A 140 -22.60 -14.72 9.01
CA ILE A 140 -23.22 -15.05 7.71
C ILE A 140 -24.67 -14.56 7.72
N PRO A 141 -25.13 -13.80 6.71
CA PRO A 141 -26.51 -13.32 6.63
C PRO A 141 -27.53 -14.45 6.46
N ASP A 142 -28.77 -14.23 6.88
CA ASP A 142 -29.92 -15.12 6.75
C ASP A 142 -30.98 -14.46 5.85
N LEU A 143 -30.76 -14.50 4.54
CA LEU A 143 -31.60 -13.82 3.54
C LEU A 143 -33.05 -14.33 3.56
N ALA A 144 -33.26 -15.61 3.86
CA ALA A 144 -34.59 -16.18 4.01
C ALA A 144 -35.34 -15.57 5.20
N ALA A 145 -34.64 -15.26 6.30
CA ALA A 145 -35.25 -14.54 7.42
C ALA A 145 -35.56 -13.09 7.06
N LEU A 146 -34.66 -12.40 6.35
CA LEU A 146 -34.91 -11.03 5.88
C LEU A 146 -36.16 -10.97 5.00
N GLN A 147 -36.26 -11.87 4.02
CA GLN A 147 -37.40 -11.89 3.10
C GLN A 147 -38.72 -12.19 3.83
N ARG A 148 -38.73 -13.11 4.80
CA ARG A 148 -39.93 -13.43 5.58
C ARG A 148 -40.44 -12.25 6.42
N HIS A 149 -39.54 -11.47 7.02
CA HIS A 149 -39.94 -10.39 7.95
C HIS A 149 -40.06 -9.00 7.30
N PHE A 150 -39.31 -8.74 6.22
CA PHE A 150 -39.17 -7.41 5.61
C PHE A 150 -39.40 -7.39 4.09
N GLY A 151 -39.74 -8.53 3.48
CA GLY A 151 -40.03 -8.65 2.05
C GLY A 151 -41.31 -7.93 1.64
N TYR A 152 -42.17 -8.60 0.89
CA TYR A 152 -43.50 -8.09 0.51
C TYR A 152 -44.56 -8.84 1.32
N PRO A 153 -44.89 -8.44 2.57
CA PRO A 153 -45.99 -9.07 3.29
C PRO A 153 -47.29 -8.78 2.52
N ASP A 154 -48.04 -9.83 2.20
CA ASP A 154 -49.42 -9.78 1.71
C ASP A 154 -49.69 -8.88 0.49
N GLY A 155 -48.73 -8.78 -0.44
CA GLY A 155 -48.86 -7.96 -1.65
C GLY A 155 -48.70 -6.44 -1.45
N GLY A 156 -48.29 -6.00 -0.25
CA GLY A 156 -47.97 -4.60 0.06
C GLY A 156 -46.57 -4.16 -0.38
N ALA A 157 -46.22 -2.89 -0.16
CA ALA A 157 -44.89 -2.34 -0.50
C ALA A 157 -43.76 -2.93 0.37
N SER A 158 -42.56 -3.07 -0.18
CA SER A 158 -41.40 -3.59 0.56
C SER A 158 -41.07 -2.72 1.77
N ARG A 159 -40.81 -3.39 2.91
CA ARG A 159 -40.38 -2.76 4.18
C ARG A 159 -38.87 -2.60 4.27
N LEU A 160 -38.13 -2.94 3.21
CA LEU A 160 -36.69 -2.75 3.13
C LEU A 160 -36.32 -1.24 3.11
N PRO A 161 -35.21 -0.85 3.76
CA PRO A 161 -34.76 0.54 3.81
C PRO A 161 -34.28 1.04 2.44
N GLY A 162 -34.34 2.34 2.20
CA GLY A 162 -33.66 2.93 1.03
C GLY A 162 -32.14 2.77 1.12
N ILE A 163 -31.49 2.51 -0.01
CA ILE A 163 -30.04 2.44 -0.18
C ILE A 163 -29.59 3.41 -1.28
N ASP A 164 -28.66 4.30 -0.94
CA ASP A 164 -27.90 5.05 -1.93
C ASP A 164 -26.56 4.37 -2.20
N VAL A 165 -26.23 4.16 -3.48
CA VAL A 165 -24.97 3.59 -3.92
C VAL A 165 -24.09 4.70 -4.47
N PHE A 166 -22.91 4.90 -3.88
CA PHE A 166 -21.94 5.91 -4.29
C PHE A 166 -20.80 5.27 -5.05
N VAL A 167 -20.61 5.69 -6.30
CA VAL A 167 -19.44 5.35 -7.11
C VAL A 167 -18.61 6.62 -7.27
N THR A 168 -17.31 6.53 -7.05
CA THR A 168 -16.38 7.66 -7.26
C THR A 168 -15.37 7.32 -8.34
N THR A 169 -15.16 8.25 -9.28
CA THR A 169 -14.09 8.18 -10.29
C THR A 169 -13.26 9.46 -10.28
N ALA A 170 -11.95 9.33 -10.39
CA ALA A 170 -10.99 10.41 -10.40
C ALA A 170 -10.93 11.12 -11.76
N ASP A 171 -10.72 10.37 -12.84
CA ASP A 171 -10.73 10.86 -14.23
C ASP A 171 -10.75 9.70 -15.23
N PRO A 172 -11.23 9.94 -16.48
CA PRO A 172 -11.38 8.89 -17.49
C PRO A 172 -10.06 8.39 -18.09
N ILE A 173 -8.92 8.98 -17.72
CA ILE A 173 -7.61 8.55 -18.22
C ILE A 173 -7.08 7.48 -17.26
N ASP A 174 -6.90 7.82 -15.99
CA ASP A 174 -6.32 6.92 -15.00
C ASP A 174 -7.27 5.74 -14.66
N GLU A 175 -8.57 5.93 -14.84
CA GLU A 175 -9.61 4.94 -14.57
C GLU A 175 -10.44 4.65 -15.85
N PRO A 176 -10.40 3.42 -16.39
CA PRO A 176 -11.08 3.11 -17.65
C PRO A 176 -12.60 3.32 -17.57
N ILE A 177 -13.13 4.01 -18.58
CA ILE A 177 -14.56 4.31 -18.71
C ILE A 177 -15.39 3.02 -18.71
N LEU A 178 -14.94 1.99 -19.43
CA LEU A 178 -15.65 0.72 -19.54
C LEU A 178 -15.89 0.05 -18.18
N TYR A 179 -14.87 -0.01 -17.32
CA TYR A 179 -15.02 -0.59 -15.98
C TYR A 179 -15.95 0.24 -15.10
N THR A 180 -15.86 1.57 -15.19
CA THR A 180 -16.78 2.48 -14.48
C THR A 180 -18.23 2.24 -14.90
N MET A 181 -18.49 2.09 -16.20
CA MET A 181 -19.84 1.82 -16.70
C MET A 181 -20.34 0.41 -16.32
N ASN A 182 -19.46 -0.59 -16.31
CA ASN A 182 -19.77 -1.94 -15.83
C ASN A 182 -20.11 -1.98 -14.33
N CYS A 183 -19.38 -1.22 -13.51
CA CYS A 183 -19.70 -1.00 -12.10
C CYS A 183 -21.14 -0.47 -11.96
N VAL A 184 -21.49 0.60 -12.67
CA VAL A 184 -22.85 1.18 -12.63
C VAL A 184 -23.90 0.18 -13.12
N LEU A 185 -23.68 -0.51 -14.24
CA LEU A 185 -24.62 -1.52 -14.76
C LEU A 185 -24.87 -2.64 -13.75
N SER A 186 -23.83 -3.10 -13.04
CA SER A 186 -23.96 -4.12 -12.00
C SER A 186 -24.76 -3.66 -10.78
N ILE A 187 -24.72 -2.36 -10.48
CA ILE A 187 -25.50 -1.75 -9.40
C ILE A 187 -26.97 -1.66 -9.79
N LEU A 188 -27.27 -1.27 -11.03
CA LEU A 188 -28.64 -1.12 -11.51
C LEU A 188 -29.39 -2.47 -11.63
N SER A 189 -28.65 -3.58 -11.77
CA SER A 189 -29.19 -4.94 -11.92
C SER A 189 -29.17 -5.78 -10.62
N VAL A 190 -28.94 -5.16 -9.47
CA VAL A 190 -28.97 -5.84 -8.17
C VAL A 190 -30.40 -6.26 -7.76
N ASP A 191 -30.51 -7.34 -6.97
CA ASP A 191 -31.79 -7.85 -6.49
C ASP A 191 -32.24 -7.07 -5.24
N TYR A 192 -32.72 -5.85 -5.48
CA TYR A 192 -33.28 -4.95 -4.46
C TYR A 192 -34.50 -4.21 -5.00
N PRO A 193 -35.48 -3.79 -4.16
CA PRO A 193 -36.62 -3.01 -4.64
C PRO A 193 -36.17 -1.74 -5.36
N VAL A 194 -36.63 -1.58 -6.61
CA VAL A 194 -36.17 -0.53 -7.53
C VAL A 194 -36.45 0.88 -7.03
N ASP A 195 -37.54 1.07 -6.30
CA ASP A 195 -37.96 2.33 -5.67
C ASP A 195 -37.22 2.63 -4.36
N ARG A 196 -36.37 1.70 -3.90
CA ARG A 196 -35.54 1.84 -2.71
C ARG A 196 -34.06 1.97 -3.03
N LEU A 197 -33.68 1.95 -4.31
CA LEU A 197 -32.29 2.00 -4.74
C LEU A 197 -32.03 3.24 -5.61
N ALA A 198 -30.94 3.94 -5.32
CA ALA A 198 -30.44 5.02 -6.17
C ALA A 198 -28.92 4.92 -6.32
N CYS A 199 -28.42 5.14 -7.53
CA CYS A 199 -27.00 5.11 -7.87
C CYS A 199 -26.50 6.53 -8.19
N TYR A 200 -25.39 6.91 -7.58
CA TYR A 200 -24.73 8.20 -7.77
C TYR A 200 -23.30 7.96 -8.28
N LEU A 201 -23.00 8.44 -9.49
CA LEU A 201 -21.63 8.50 -10.00
C LEU A 201 -21.06 9.89 -9.74
N SER A 202 -20.00 9.98 -8.95
CA SER A 202 -19.23 11.21 -8.74
C SER A 202 -18.00 11.22 -9.62
N ASP A 203 -17.92 12.20 -10.50
CA ASP A 203 -16.79 12.46 -11.39
C ASP A 203 -15.96 13.64 -10.87
N ASP A 204 -14.74 13.34 -10.44
CA ASP A 204 -13.79 14.33 -9.93
C ASP A 204 -13.04 15.08 -11.05
N SER A 205 -13.11 14.63 -12.29
CA SER A 205 -12.53 15.33 -13.44
C SER A 205 -13.48 16.38 -14.03
N GLY A 206 -14.79 16.16 -13.88
CA GLY A 206 -15.83 16.97 -14.51
C GLY A 206 -15.79 16.87 -16.04
N ALA A 207 -15.35 15.75 -16.60
CA ALA A 207 -15.17 15.57 -18.04
C ALA A 207 -16.48 15.14 -18.71
N LEU A 208 -16.79 15.76 -19.86
CA LEU A 208 -18.03 15.46 -20.62
C LEU A 208 -18.14 13.98 -21.01
N VAL A 209 -17.01 13.33 -21.32
CA VAL A 209 -16.97 11.93 -21.75
C VAL A 209 -17.56 10.97 -20.71
N LEU A 210 -17.35 11.22 -19.41
CA LEU A 210 -17.91 10.38 -18.34
C LEU A 210 -19.42 10.56 -18.22
N TYR A 211 -19.91 11.80 -18.38
CA TYR A 211 -21.35 12.07 -18.40
C TYR A 211 -22.03 11.41 -19.60
N GLU A 212 -21.48 11.54 -20.81
CA GLU A 212 -22.06 10.92 -22.01
C GLU A 212 -21.95 9.38 -21.97
N ALA A 213 -20.88 8.82 -21.39
CA ALA A 213 -20.78 7.38 -21.14
C ALA A 213 -21.87 6.89 -20.17
N LEU A 214 -22.16 7.66 -19.12
CA LEU A 214 -23.27 7.35 -18.20
C LEU A 214 -24.64 7.46 -18.88
N ALA A 215 -24.79 8.39 -19.83
CA ALA A 215 -26.00 8.48 -20.64
C ALA A 215 -26.18 7.26 -21.55
N GLU A 216 -25.10 6.70 -22.11
CA GLU A 216 -25.13 5.42 -22.85
C GLU A 216 -25.52 4.25 -21.93
N VAL A 217 -25.07 4.23 -20.67
CA VAL A 217 -25.56 3.27 -19.67
C VAL A 217 -27.07 3.38 -19.49
N GLY A 218 -27.61 4.60 -19.44
CA GLY A 218 -29.06 4.83 -19.37
C GLY A 218 -29.84 4.25 -20.55
N LYS A 219 -29.21 4.12 -21.74
CA LYS A 219 -29.82 3.51 -22.93
C LYS A 219 -29.69 1.99 -22.95
N PHE A 220 -28.59 1.43 -22.43
CA PHE A 220 -28.35 -0.01 -22.41
C PHE A 220 -29.01 -0.74 -21.21
N ALA A 221 -29.13 -0.07 -20.06
CA ALA A 221 -29.72 -0.64 -18.84
C ALA A 221 -31.14 -1.23 -19.01
N PRO A 222 -32.07 -0.63 -19.80
CA PRO A 222 -33.38 -1.21 -20.08
C PRO A 222 -33.33 -2.60 -20.73
N LEU A 223 -32.24 -2.96 -21.40
CA LEU A 223 -32.05 -4.31 -21.95
C LEU A 223 -31.35 -5.23 -20.93
N TRP A 224 -30.26 -4.75 -20.33
CA TRP A 224 -29.42 -5.55 -19.42
C TRP A 224 -30.12 -5.93 -18.12
N VAL A 225 -30.81 -4.98 -17.48
CA VAL A 225 -31.40 -5.17 -16.15
C VAL A 225 -32.54 -6.20 -16.17
N PRO A 226 -33.51 -6.14 -17.10
CA PRO A 226 -34.54 -7.17 -17.20
C PRO A 226 -33.97 -8.54 -17.59
N PHE A 227 -32.96 -8.61 -18.46
CA PHE A 227 -32.26 -9.85 -18.78
C PHE A 227 -31.62 -10.48 -17.52
N CYS A 228 -30.96 -9.67 -16.71
CA CYS A 228 -30.39 -10.08 -15.42
C CYS A 228 -31.45 -10.66 -14.48
N ARG A 229 -32.60 -10.00 -14.36
CA ARG A 229 -33.69 -10.41 -13.46
C ARG A 229 -34.38 -11.68 -13.95
N LYS A 230 -34.75 -11.74 -15.24
CA LYS A 230 -35.46 -12.86 -15.87
C LYS A 230 -34.69 -14.17 -15.72
N TYR A 231 -33.37 -14.12 -15.93
CA TYR A 231 -32.53 -15.32 -15.95
C TYR A 231 -31.66 -15.50 -14.70
N SER A 232 -31.74 -14.58 -13.73
CA SER A 232 -30.96 -14.62 -12.48
C SER A 232 -29.45 -14.83 -12.73
N ILE A 233 -28.90 -14.20 -13.77
CA ILE A 233 -27.49 -14.38 -14.15
C ILE A 233 -26.55 -13.68 -13.18
N GLU A 234 -25.39 -14.29 -12.91
CA GLU A 234 -24.28 -13.68 -12.17
C GLU A 234 -22.96 -13.97 -12.92
N PRO A 235 -21.95 -13.07 -12.88
CA PRO A 235 -21.95 -11.75 -12.24
C PRO A 235 -22.87 -10.72 -12.89
N ARG A 236 -23.16 -9.62 -12.18
CA ARG A 236 -24.05 -8.55 -12.67
C ARG A 236 -23.36 -7.50 -13.56
N ALA A 237 -22.03 -7.54 -13.66
CA ALA A 237 -21.26 -6.75 -14.62
C ALA A 237 -21.18 -7.49 -15.97
N PRO A 238 -21.63 -6.89 -17.09
CA PRO A 238 -21.65 -7.56 -18.38
C PRO A 238 -20.26 -7.95 -18.91
N GLU A 239 -19.24 -7.10 -18.73
CA GLU A 239 -17.86 -7.43 -19.13
C GLU A 239 -17.40 -8.73 -18.46
N SER A 240 -17.51 -8.79 -17.13
CA SER A 240 -17.13 -9.97 -16.37
C SER A 240 -17.98 -11.18 -16.72
N TYR A 241 -19.29 -11.00 -16.97
CA TYR A 241 -20.20 -12.08 -17.34
C TYR A 241 -19.79 -12.71 -18.67
N PHE A 242 -19.65 -11.90 -19.73
CA PHE A 242 -19.33 -12.41 -21.06
C PHE A 242 -17.88 -12.90 -21.20
N GLU A 243 -16.95 -12.38 -20.40
CA GLU A 243 -15.55 -12.86 -20.40
C GLU A 243 -15.38 -14.18 -19.61
N HIS A 244 -16.02 -14.32 -18.45
CA HIS A 244 -15.74 -15.41 -17.51
C HIS A 244 -16.78 -16.54 -17.53
N VAL A 245 -18.01 -16.29 -17.99
CA VAL A 245 -19.05 -17.32 -18.07
C VAL A 245 -18.99 -17.98 -19.44
N ALA A 246 -18.83 -19.30 -19.45
CA ALA A 246 -18.80 -20.06 -20.69
C ALA A 246 -20.10 -19.84 -21.50
N PRO A 247 -20.01 -19.63 -22.82
CA PRO A 247 -21.19 -19.44 -23.65
C PRO A 247 -22.18 -20.61 -23.50
N PRO A 248 -23.49 -20.31 -23.41
CA PRO A 248 -24.49 -21.35 -23.26
C PRO A 248 -24.54 -22.27 -24.49
N GLN A 249 -24.64 -23.58 -24.25
CA GLN A 249 -24.67 -24.60 -25.30
C GLN A 249 -26.10 -24.98 -25.69
N ALA A 250 -26.36 -25.05 -27.00
CA ALA A 250 -27.65 -25.48 -27.55
C ALA A 250 -28.04 -26.87 -27.02
N GLY A 251 -29.28 -27.02 -26.55
CA GLY A 251 -29.81 -28.25 -25.95
C GLY A 251 -29.69 -28.36 -24.43
N ARG A 252 -28.89 -27.51 -23.76
CA ARG A 252 -28.84 -27.43 -22.28
C ARG A 252 -29.68 -26.30 -21.68
N VAL A 253 -30.07 -25.35 -22.51
CA VAL A 253 -30.78 -24.14 -22.12
C VAL A 253 -31.96 -23.91 -23.05
N THR A 254 -32.94 -23.10 -22.64
CA THR A 254 -34.10 -22.79 -23.47
C THR A 254 -33.69 -22.00 -24.72
N GLN A 255 -34.37 -22.23 -25.85
CA GLN A 255 -34.11 -21.50 -27.08
C GLN A 255 -34.34 -19.99 -26.92
N GLU A 256 -35.30 -19.62 -26.09
CA GLU A 256 -35.58 -18.25 -25.69
C GLU A 256 -34.35 -17.60 -25.04
N PHE A 257 -33.72 -18.26 -24.06
CA PHE A 257 -32.51 -17.77 -23.42
C PHE A 257 -31.36 -17.60 -24.43
N LEU A 258 -31.16 -18.53 -25.36
CA LEU A 258 -30.10 -18.41 -26.38
C LEU A 258 -30.31 -17.23 -27.33
N ASN A 259 -31.56 -16.92 -27.63
CA ASN A 259 -31.90 -15.78 -28.49
C ASN A 259 -31.68 -14.47 -27.73
N ASP A 260 -32.18 -14.37 -26.50
CA ASP A 260 -31.98 -13.20 -25.64
C ASP A 260 -30.48 -13.00 -25.34
N TYR A 261 -29.74 -14.05 -25.00
CA TYR A 261 -28.29 -14.01 -24.74
C TYR A 261 -27.50 -13.46 -25.94
N ARG A 262 -27.69 -14.01 -27.15
CA ARG A 262 -26.96 -13.58 -28.34
C ARG A 262 -27.23 -12.11 -28.68
N ARG A 263 -28.48 -11.70 -28.52
CA ARG A 263 -28.87 -10.31 -28.74
C ARG A 263 -28.22 -9.37 -27.73
N VAL A 264 -28.32 -9.68 -26.43
CA VAL A 264 -27.73 -8.86 -25.38
C VAL A 264 -26.22 -8.77 -25.53
N GLN A 265 -25.56 -9.86 -25.92
CA GLN A 265 -24.13 -9.86 -26.21
C GLN A 265 -23.77 -8.91 -27.36
N MET A 266 -24.51 -8.98 -28.48
CA MET A 266 -24.30 -8.09 -29.63
C MET A 266 -24.51 -6.61 -29.25
N GLU A 267 -25.59 -6.30 -28.55
CA GLU A 267 -25.88 -4.93 -28.07
C GLU A 267 -24.84 -4.42 -27.06
N TYR A 268 -24.27 -5.33 -26.26
CA TYR A 268 -23.17 -5.02 -25.37
C TYR A 268 -21.87 -4.72 -26.13
N ASP A 269 -21.56 -5.48 -27.18
CA ASP A 269 -20.41 -5.22 -28.04
C ASP A 269 -20.55 -3.88 -28.78
N GLU A 270 -21.74 -3.54 -29.25
CA GLU A 270 -22.03 -2.21 -29.80
C GLU A 270 -21.92 -1.10 -28.75
N PHE A 271 -22.39 -1.34 -27.53
CA PHE A 271 -22.24 -0.41 -26.41
C PHE A 271 -20.76 -0.13 -26.13
N LYS A 272 -19.90 -1.16 -26.08
CA LYS A 272 -18.44 -0.98 -25.93
C LYS A 272 -17.86 -0.12 -27.05
N ALA A 273 -18.19 -0.43 -28.30
CA ALA A 273 -17.72 0.35 -29.45
C ALA A 273 -18.17 1.83 -29.38
N ARG A 274 -19.39 2.10 -28.89
CA ARG A 274 -19.87 3.47 -28.66
C ARG A 274 -19.07 4.20 -27.58
N LEU A 275 -18.74 3.52 -26.48
CA LEU A 275 -17.89 4.09 -25.42
C LEU A 275 -16.49 4.41 -25.93
N ASP A 276 -15.87 3.50 -26.67
CA ASP A 276 -14.51 3.67 -27.19
C ASP A 276 -14.41 4.83 -28.20
N ASN A 277 -15.44 5.02 -29.02
CA ASN A 277 -15.51 6.12 -29.99
C ASN A 277 -15.95 7.47 -29.39
N LEU A 278 -16.41 7.49 -28.13
CA LEU A 278 -16.99 8.67 -27.51
C LEU A 278 -16.03 9.88 -27.42
N PRO A 279 -14.74 9.73 -27.02
CA PRO A 279 -13.79 10.84 -27.00
C PRO A 279 -13.65 11.53 -28.37
N ASP A 280 -13.56 10.74 -29.43
CA ASP A 280 -13.42 11.24 -30.81
C ASP A 280 -14.71 11.88 -31.32
N ALA A 281 -15.87 11.30 -30.98
CA ALA A 281 -17.17 11.86 -31.32
C ALA A 281 -17.37 13.24 -30.67
N ILE A 282 -17.02 13.39 -29.38
CA ILE A 282 -17.11 14.66 -28.65
C ILE A 282 -16.18 15.70 -29.27
N ARG A 283 -14.93 15.32 -29.60
CA ARG A 283 -13.95 16.21 -30.24
C ARG A 283 -14.46 16.72 -31.59
N LYS A 284 -14.81 15.81 -32.50
CA LYS A 284 -15.33 16.16 -33.85
C LYS A 284 -16.56 17.06 -33.77
N ARG A 285 -17.51 16.74 -32.88
CA ARG A 285 -18.71 17.56 -32.65
C ARG A 285 -18.34 18.96 -32.16
N SER A 286 -17.41 19.05 -31.22
CA SER A 286 -16.96 20.34 -30.68
C SER A 286 -16.26 21.19 -31.75
N ASP A 287 -15.44 20.58 -32.61
CA ASP A 287 -14.80 21.27 -33.74
C ASP A 287 -15.83 21.85 -34.73
N VAL A 288 -16.91 21.11 -35.00
CA VAL A 288 -18.00 21.61 -35.85
C VAL A 288 -18.70 22.82 -35.22
N TYR A 289 -19.10 22.74 -33.95
CA TYR A 289 -19.76 23.87 -33.29
C TYR A 289 -18.85 25.10 -33.13
N ASN A 290 -17.57 24.86 -32.84
CA ASN A 290 -16.59 25.94 -32.73
C ASN A 290 -16.37 26.61 -34.10
N SER A 291 -16.29 25.87 -35.21
CA SER A 291 -16.11 26.45 -36.55
C SER A 291 -17.31 27.27 -37.02
N VAL A 292 -18.54 26.86 -36.65
CA VAL A 292 -19.77 27.61 -36.99
C VAL A 292 -19.89 28.92 -36.20
N ARG A 293 -19.33 28.99 -35.00
CA ARG A 293 -19.43 30.15 -34.09
C ARG A 293 -18.17 31.01 -34.04
N ASP A 294 -17.19 30.76 -34.91
CA ASP A 294 -15.90 31.45 -34.91
C ASP A 294 -16.01 32.86 -35.54
N ALA A 295 -16.65 33.77 -34.79
CA ALA A 295 -16.70 35.20 -35.08
C ALA A 295 -15.83 35.95 -34.06
N GLY A 296 -14.52 35.66 -34.00
CA GLY A 296 -13.55 36.53 -33.34
C GLY A 296 -12.60 35.92 -32.31
N GLY A 297 -12.05 34.73 -32.51
CA GLY A 297 -10.92 34.23 -31.69
C GLY A 297 -11.31 33.79 -30.27
N ALA A 298 -12.54 33.30 -30.11
CA ALA A 298 -13.03 32.78 -28.84
C ALA A 298 -12.36 31.44 -28.46
N GLN A 299 -12.27 31.15 -27.16
CA GLN A 299 -11.75 29.88 -26.65
C GLN A 299 -12.60 28.70 -27.15
N LYS A 300 -11.94 27.59 -27.54
CA LYS A 300 -12.60 26.39 -28.07
C LYS A 300 -13.40 25.67 -26.97
N ALA A 301 -14.72 25.82 -27.03
CA ALA A 301 -15.60 25.19 -26.06
C ALA A 301 -15.77 23.70 -26.34
N THR A 302 -16.03 22.93 -25.29
CA THR A 302 -16.49 21.53 -25.42
C THR A 302 -18.02 21.50 -25.46
N TRP A 303 -18.58 20.89 -26.50
CA TRP A 303 -20.01 20.95 -26.78
C TRP A 303 -20.73 19.64 -26.48
N MET A 304 -21.88 19.73 -25.82
CA MET A 304 -22.81 18.63 -25.61
C MET A 304 -23.61 18.33 -26.89
N ALA A 305 -24.19 17.13 -26.97
CA ALA A 305 -25.05 16.71 -28.09
C ALA A 305 -26.28 17.62 -28.34
N ASN A 306 -26.76 18.34 -27.32
CA ASN A 306 -27.88 19.28 -27.43
C ASN A 306 -27.47 20.68 -27.91
N GLY A 307 -26.22 20.89 -28.33
CA GLY A 307 -25.72 22.17 -28.81
C GLY A 307 -25.49 23.22 -27.71
N THR A 308 -25.39 22.81 -26.45
CA THR A 308 -24.97 23.69 -25.35
C THR A 308 -23.53 23.40 -24.92
N GLN A 309 -22.84 24.40 -24.37
CA GLN A 309 -21.47 24.24 -23.86
C GLN A 309 -21.47 23.42 -22.57
N TRP A 310 -20.47 22.56 -22.40
CA TRP A 310 -20.31 21.78 -21.18
C TRP A 310 -19.89 22.68 -20.00
N PRO A 311 -20.58 22.66 -18.86
CA PRO A 311 -20.20 23.50 -17.71
C PRO A 311 -18.95 23.02 -16.95
N GLY A 312 -18.50 21.78 -17.17
CA GLY A 312 -17.35 21.20 -16.49
C GLY A 312 -16.02 21.46 -17.19
N THR A 313 -15.11 20.50 -17.10
CA THR A 313 -13.80 20.55 -17.74
C THR A 313 -13.90 20.36 -19.26
N TRP A 314 -13.30 21.28 -20.01
CA TRP A 314 -13.20 21.20 -21.47
C TRP A 314 -11.99 20.39 -21.93
N ILE A 315 -12.07 19.88 -23.17
CA ILE A 315 -10.95 19.21 -23.86
C ILE A 315 -9.78 20.18 -24.00
N ASP A 316 -10.06 21.38 -24.49
CA ASP A 316 -9.15 22.51 -24.51
C ASP A 316 -9.39 23.35 -23.24
N PRO A 317 -8.48 23.32 -22.24
CA PRO A 317 -8.72 23.95 -20.96
C PRO A 317 -8.92 25.47 -21.08
N ALA A 318 -9.98 25.97 -20.46
CA ALA A 318 -10.33 27.39 -20.42
C ALA A 318 -10.46 27.92 -18.98
N GLU A 319 -10.62 29.23 -18.83
CA GLU A 319 -10.96 29.82 -17.53
C GLU A 319 -12.33 29.29 -17.06
N ASN A 320 -12.42 28.88 -15.80
CA ASN A 320 -13.60 28.21 -15.21
C ASN A 320 -14.01 26.86 -15.86
N HIS A 321 -13.20 26.30 -16.77
CA HIS A 321 -13.50 25.05 -17.48
C HIS A 321 -12.25 24.16 -17.62
N ARG A 322 -11.51 23.96 -16.52
CA ARG A 322 -10.30 23.13 -16.49
C ARG A 322 -10.28 22.19 -15.28
N LYS A 323 -9.46 21.14 -15.33
CA LYS A 323 -9.30 20.21 -14.20
C LYS A 323 -8.92 21.00 -12.94
N GLY A 324 -9.69 20.82 -11.87
CA GLY A 324 -9.50 21.57 -10.61
C GLY A 324 -10.08 22.99 -10.58
N HIS A 325 -10.71 23.46 -11.67
CA HIS A 325 -11.42 24.74 -11.73
C HIS A 325 -12.64 24.66 -12.66
N HIS A 326 -13.80 24.31 -12.11
CA HIS A 326 -15.07 24.27 -12.83
C HIS A 326 -16.28 24.34 -11.88
N ALA A 327 -17.42 24.75 -12.42
CA ALA A 327 -18.70 24.81 -11.72
C ALA A 327 -19.20 23.40 -11.30
N PRO A 328 -20.08 23.30 -10.28
CA PRO A 328 -20.71 22.03 -9.92
C PRO A 328 -21.74 21.58 -10.97
N ILE A 329 -21.91 20.28 -11.11
CA ILE A 329 -22.83 19.64 -12.05
C ILE A 329 -23.60 18.56 -11.29
N ALA A 330 -24.93 18.58 -11.40
CA ALA A 330 -25.78 17.48 -10.96
C ALA A 330 -26.82 17.21 -12.05
N LYS A 331 -26.81 16.00 -12.61
CA LYS A 331 -27.74 15.59 -13.68
C LYS A 331 -28.35 14.23 -13.35
N VAL A 332 -29.68 14.15 -13.38
CA VAL A 332 -30.42 12.89 -13.27
C VAL A 332 -30.46 12.25 -14.65
N VAL A 333 -29.84 11.08 -14.80
CA VAL A 333 -29.78 10.32 -16.07
C VAL A 333 -30.97 9.38 -16.18
N LEU A 334 -31.31 8.69 -15.08
CA LEU A 334 -32.53 7.88 -14.96
C LEU A 334 -33.36 8.41 -13.80
N ASN A 335 -34.62 8.74 -14.07
CA ASN A 335 -35.55 9.27 -13.07
C ASN A 335 -35.92 8.21 -12.02
N HIS A 336 -36.35 8.68 -10.84
CA HIS A 336 -36.88 7.80 -9.81
C HIS A 336 -38.11 7.02 -10.33
N PRO A 337 -38.21 5.70 -10.10
CA PRO A 337 -39.32 4.88 -10.62
C PRO A 337 -40.72 5.41 -10.29
N SER A 338 -40.89 6.00 -9.10
CA SER A 338 -42.18 6.55 -8.64
C SER A 338 -42.63 7.84 -9.33
N ARG A 339 -41.77 8.51 -10.11
CA ARG A 339 -42.12 9.78 -10.81
C ARG A 339 -42.70 9.55 -12.21
N GLY A 340 -43.11 8.31 -12.51
CA GLY A 340 -43.58 7.88 -13.83
C GLY A 340 -42.41 7.62 -14.77
N GLN A 341 -42.36 6.43 -15.34
CA GLN A 341 -41.59 6.19 -16.56
C GLN A 341 -42.48 6.53 -17.75
N HIS A 342 -41.93 7.17 -18.77
CA HIS A 342 -42.51 7.10 -20.10
C HIS A 342 -42.61 5.61 -20.48
N PRO A 343 -43.72 5.14 -21.07
CA PRO A 343 -43.77 3.81 -21.67
C PRO A 343 -42.53 3.67 -22.56
N ILE A 344 -41.82 2.57 -22.42
CA ILE A 344 -40.73 2.23 -23.34
C ILE A 344 -41.39 2.10 -24.72
N THR A 345 -41.34 3.16 -25.52
CA THR A 345 -41.69 3.09 -26.93
C THR A 345 -40.63 2.20 -27.56
N GLU A 346 -41.04 0.97 -27.89
CA GLU A 346 -40.22 -0.21 -28.24
C GLU A 346 -39.95 -1.21 -27.08
N SER A 347 -40.94 -1.46 -26.22
CA SER A 347 -40.93 -2.68 -25.38
C SER A 347 -40.83 -3.91 -26.28
N ASN A 348 -39.78 -4.72 -26.09
CA ASN A 348 -39.59 -5.93 -26.85
C ASN A 348 -40.42 -7.08 -26.25
N PRO A 349 -41.28 -7.76 -27.02
CA PRO A 349 -42.22 -8.73 -26.46
C PRO A 349 -41.58 -9.91 -25.70
N SER A 350 -40.30 -10.25 -25.93
CA SER A 350 -39.66 -11.42 -25.32
C SER A 350 -39.20 -11.22 -23.87
N ILE A 351 -38.93 -9.99 -23.41
CA ILE A 351 -38.44 -9.71 -22.04
C ILE A 351 -39.52 -8.99 -21.18
N ALA A 352 -40.65 -8.64 -21.80
CA ALA A 352 -41.75 -7.84 -21.22
C ALA A 352 -42.49 -8.46 -20.02
N THR A 353 -42.22 -9.72 -19.64
CA THR A 353 -42.85 -10.38 -18.49
C THR A 353 -42.19 -10.04 -17.14
N THR A 354 -41.10 -9.28 -17.15
CA THR A 354 -40.31 -8.91 -15.96
C THR A 354 -40.45 -7.42 -15.65
N ASP A 355 -40.28 -7.02 -14.38
CA ASP A 355 -40.28 -5.59 -14.00
C ASP A 355 -39.18 -4.81 -14.75
N GLU A 356 -39.58 -3.92 -15.66
CA GLU A 356 -38.70 -3.12 -16.51
C GLU A 356 -38.24 -1.81 -15.83
N ARG A 357 -38.73 -1.51 -14.61
CA ARG A 357 -38.35 -0.30 -13.88
C ARG A 357 -36.88 -0.32 -13.50
N LEU A 358 -36.24 0.85 -13.59
CA LEU A 358 -34.82 1.03 -13.32
C LEU A 358 -34.58 1.93 -12.10
N PRO A 359 -33.59 1.63 -11.25
CA PRO A 359 -33.19 2.52 -10.16
C PRO A 359 -32.81 3.92 -10.65
N MET A 360 -32.95 4.93 -9.78
CA MET A 360 -32.53 6.29 -10.10
C MET A 360 -31.02 6.34 -10.34
N LEU A 361 -30.58 7.06 -11.37
CA LEU A 361 -29.17 7.22 -11.71
C LEU A 361 -28.82 8.72 -11.80
N VAL A 362 -27.84 9.15 -11.03
CA VAL A 362 -27.45 10.56 -10.91
C VAL A 362 -25.95 10.72 -11.19
N TYR A 363 -25.61 11.61 -12.11
CA TYR A 363 -24.26 12.12 -12.31
C TYR A 363 -24.03 13.34 -11.42
N VAL A 364 -22.92 13.35 -10.70
CA VAL A 364 -22.49 14.47 -9.86
C VAL A 364 -21.04 14.80 -10.20
N SER A 365 -20.74 16.08 -10.39
CA SER A 365 -19.39 16.61 -10.34
C SER A 365 -19.40 17.82 -9.43
N ARG A 366 -18.52 17.83 -8.44
CA ARG A 366 -18.48 18.91 -7.45
C ARG A 366 -17.74 20.13 -7.99
N GLU A 367 -18.06 21.29 -7.45
CA GLU A 367 -17.30 22.51 -7.74
C GLU A 367 -15.85 22.34 -7.30
N LYS A 368 -14.92 22.83 -8.13
CA LYS A 368 -13.50 22.89 -7.80
C LYS A 368 -12.99 24.28 -8.12
N ASN A 369 -12.15 24.82 -7.25
CA ASN A 369 -11.52 26.13 -7.38
C ASN A 369 -10.04 26.02 -6.98
N PRO A 370 -9.09 26.68 -7.68
CA PRO A 370 -7.65 26.56 -7.42
C PRO A 370 -7.20 26.96 -6.00
N GLY A 371 -7.97 27.83 -5.33
CA GLY A 371 -7.69 28.29 -3.97
C GLY A 371 -8.19 27.36 -2.85
N TYR A 372 -8.86 26.25 -3.19
CA TYR A 372 -9.51 25.38 -2.21
C TYR A 372 -9.06 23.93 -2.40
N ASP A 373 -8.58 23.30 -1.31
CA ASP A 373 -8.33 21.87 -1.33
C ASP A 373 -9.65 21.10 -1.42
N HIS A 374 -9.74 20.25 -2.43
CA HIS A 374 -10.90 19.42 -2.68
C HIS A 374 -10.85 18.08 -1.92
N ASN A 375 -9.80 17.75 -1.17
CA ASN A 375 -9.79 16.56 -0.30
C ASN A 375 -10.01 15.22 -1.03
N LYS A 376 -9.61 15.15 -2.32
CA LYS A 376 -9.63 13.92 -3.14
C LYS A 376 -10.94 13.11 -2.97
N LYS A 377 -10.86 11.80 -2.80
CA LYS A 377 -12.02 10.90 -2.66
C LYS A 377 -12.93 11.23 -1.47
N ALA A 378 -12.36 11.59 -0.31
CA ALA A 378 -13.13 11.95 0.88
C ALA A 378 -14.10 13.11 0.61
N GLY A 379 -13.63 14.15 -0.09
CA GLY A 379 -14.46 15.28 -0.45
C GLY A 379 -15.54 14.93 -1.49
N ALA A 380 -15.26 13.99 -2.41
CA ALA A 380 -16.24 13.51 -3.40
C ALA A 380 -17.38 12.76 -2.70
N LEU A 381 -17.03 11.82 -1.81
CA LEU A 381 -17.98 11.07 -1.00
C LEU A 381 -18.83 11.98 -0.10
N ASN A 382 -18.23 13.00 0.53
CA ASN A 382 -18.97 13.98 1.32
C ASN A 382 -19.90 14.86 0.45
N ALA A 383 -19.52 15.19 -0.78
CA ALA A 383 -20.39 15.91 -1.71
C ALA A 383 -21.59 15.04 -2.12
N GLN A 384 -21.37 13.77 -2.46
CA GLN A 384 -22.44 12.81 -2.74
C GLN A 384 -23.36 12.62 -1.54
N LEU A 385 -22.80 12.52 -0.34
CA LEU A 385 -23.56 12.38 0.91
C LEU A 385 -24.55 13.52 1.15
N ARG A 386 -24.17 14.75 0.76
CA ARG A 386 -25.05 15.93 0.81
C ARG A 386 -26.05 15.96 -0.35
N ALA A 387 -25.61 15.68 -1.58
CA ALA A 387 -26.49 15.65 -2.74
C ALA A 387 -27.59 14.60 -2.60
N SER A 388 -27.24 13.39 -2.13
CA SER A 388 -28.20 12.31 -1.97
C SER A 388 -29.20 12.55 -0.85
N ALA A 389 -28.82 13.32 0.19
CA ALA A 389 -29.74 13.75 1.24
C ALA A 389 -30.92 14.57 0.71
N LEU A 390 -30.71 15.31 -0.39
CA LEU A 390 -31.73 16.13 -1.04
C LEU A 390 -32.56 15.34 -2.06
N LEU A 391 -31.94 14.36 -2.73
CA LEU A 391 -32.53 13.68 -3.89
C LEU A 391 -33.30 12.40 -3.51
N SER A 392 -32.75 11.54 -2.66
CA SER A 392 -33.37 10.25 -2.25
C SER A 392 -33.48 10.09 -0.73
N ASN A 393 -32.56 10.69 0.04
CA ASN A 393 -32.49 10.62 1.51
C ASN A 393 -32.54 9.19 2.07
N ALA A 394 -31.87 8.25 1.40
CA ALA A 394 -31.84 6.84 1.79
C ALA A 394 -31.23 6.64 3.19
N GLN A 395 -31.76 5.73 4.00
CA GLN A 395 -31.26 5.49 5.36
C GLN A 395 -29.85 4.87 5.38
N LEU A 396 -29.54 4.08 4.35
CA LEU A 396 -28.29 3.38 4.18
C LEU A 396 -27.55 3.88 2.94
N ILE A 397 -26.23 3.78 2.99
CA ILE A 397 -25.33 4.22 1.92
C ILE A 397 -24.29 3.14 1.72
N ILE A 398 -23.99 2.74 0.49
CA ILE A 398 -22.85 1.87 0.21
C ILE A 398 -21.95 2.52 -0.83
N ASN A 399 -20.64 2.43 -0.64
CA ASN A 399 -19.69 3.07 -1.52
C ASN A 399 -18.83 2.05 -2.29
N PHE A 400 -18.49 2.39 -3.53
CA PHE A 400 -17.66 1.61 -4.44
C PHE A 400 -16.59 2.49 -5.09
N ASP A 401 -15.41 1.89 -5.27
CA ASP A 401 -14.48 2.33 -6.31
C ASP A 401 -15.03 1.95 -7.68
N CYS A 402 -14.73 2.74 -8.71
CA CYS A 402 -15.25 2.55 -10.06
C CYS A 402 -14.77 1.24 -10.74
N ASP A 403 -13.74 0.60 -10.19
CA ASP A 403 -13.20 -0.68 -10.65
C ASP A 403 -13.73 -1.89 -9.88
N HIS A 404 -14.69 -1.69 -8.96
CA HIS A 404 -15.37 -2.75 -8.23
C HIS A 404 -16.83 -2.84 -8.65
N TYR A 405 -17.34 -4.06 -8.81
CA TYR A 405 -18.70 -4.31 -9.26
C TYR A 405 -19.42 -5.32 -8.36
N ILE A 406 -20.75 -5.37 -8.48
CA ILE A 406 -21.58 -6.35 -7.77
C ILE A 406 -21.46 -7.72 -8.45
N ASN A 407 -20.76 -8.63 -7.81
CA ASN A 407 -20.61 -10.00 -8.28
C ASN A 407 -21.85 -10.83 -7.90
N ASN A 408 -22.27 -10.77 -6.64
CA ASN A 408 -23.49 -11.43 -6.16
C ASN A 408 -24.60 -10.41 -5.91
N SER A 409 -25.75 -10.62 -6.55
CA SER A 409 -26.90 -9.71 -6.50
C SER A 409 -27.59 -9.59 -5.14
N GLN A 410 -27.37 -10.55 -4.25
CA GLN A 410 -27.93 -10.53 -2.89
C GLN A 410 -27.01 -9.78 -1.90
N ALA A 411 -25.92 -9.15 -2.37
CA ALA A 411 -24.95 -8.46 -1.52
C ALA A 411 -25.57 -7.34 -0.69
N LEU A 412 -26.43 -6.50 -1.29
CA LEU A 412 -27.06 -5.39 -0.56
C LEU A 412 -28.02 -5.90 0.52
N SER A 413 -28.89 -6.84 0.17
CA SER A 413 -29.79 -7.52 1.11
C SER A 413 -29.01 -8.21 2.24
N SER A 414 -27.86 -8.80 1.91
CA SER A 414 -26.96 -9.44 2.90
C SER A 414 -26.42 -8.45 3.92
N ALA A 415 -26.07 -7.23 3.51
CA ALA A 415 -25.64 -6.17 4.43
C ALA A 415 -26.81 -5.70 5.32
N VAL A 416 -28.00 -5.54 4.73
CA VAL A 416 -29.22 -5.11 5.42
C VAL A 416 -29.59 -6.05 6.56
N CYS A 417 -29.35 -7.36 6.40
CA CYS A 417 -29.51 -8.33 7.51
C CYS A 417 -28.79 -7.88 8.79
N PHE A 418 -27.58 -7.34 8.69
CA PHE A 418 -26.84 -6.88 9.87
C PHE A 418 -27.34 -5.53 10.39
N MET A 419 -27.80 -4.65 9.51
CA MET A 419 -28.30 -3.32 9.87
C MET A 419 -29.67 -3.36 10.57
N LEU A 420 -30.48 -4.40 10.31
CA LEU A 420 -31.83 -4.56 10.85
C LEU A 420 -31.94 -5.64 11.94
N ASP A 421 -30.87 -6.40 12.21
CA ASP A 421 -30.93 -7.48 13.21
C ASP A 421 -31.17 -6.92 14.62
N GLN A 422 -32.15 -7.47 15.33
CA GLN A 422 -32.59 -6.97 16.64
C GLN A 422 -31.58 -7.18 17.78
N ARG A 423 -30.42 -7.79 17.54
CA ARG A 423 -29.35 -7.92 18.55
C ARG A 423 -28.46 -6.69 18.59
N ASP A 424 -27.94 -6.30 17.44
CA ASP A 424 -26.86 -5.31 17.32
C ASP A 424 -27.08 -4.32 16.16
N GLY A 425 -28.19 -4.42 15.40
CA GLY A 425 -28.43 -3.62 14.19
C GLY A 425 -28.43 -2.11 14.45
N ASP A 426 -29.11 -1.68 15.51
CA ASP A 426 -29.15 -0.26 15.92
C ASP A 426 -27.78 0.29 16.35
N ASN A 427 -26.87 -0.59 16.80
CA ASN A 427 -25.50 -0.24 17.18
C ASN A 427 -24.49 -0.43 16.04
N THR A 428 -24.92 -0.93 14.89
CA THR A 428 -24.07 -1.16 13.72
C THR A 428 -24.06 0.10 12.86
N ALA A 429 -22.88 0.73 12.79
CA ALA A 429 -22.65 1.88 11.92
C ALA A 429 -22.33 1.47 10.48
N PHE A 430 -21.57 0.39 10.29
CA PHE A 430 -21.25 -0.07 8.95
C PHE A 430 -20.98 -1.58 8.85
N VAL A 431 -21.20 -2.12 7.65
CA VAL A 431 -20.96 -3.51 7.26
C VAL A 431 -19.91 -3.53 6.16
N GLN A 432 -18.76 -4.13 6.42
CA GLN A 432 -17.65 -4.27 5.47
C GLN A 432 -17.71 -5.64 4.79
N PHE A 433 -17.49 -5.66 3.48
CA PHE A 433 -17.31 -6.89 2.70
C PHE A 433 -15.82 -7.14 2.38
N PRO A 434 -15.42 -8.40 2.15
CA PRO A 434 -14.12 -8.71 1.56
C PRO A 434 -13.97 -8.07 0.17
N GLN A 435 -12.78 -7.55 -0.14
CA GLN A 435 -12.42 -7.19 -1.51
C GLN A 435 -11.83 -8.41 -2.21
N ARG A 436 -12.17 -8.58 -3.50
CA ARG A 436 -11.78 -9.69 -4.37
C ARG A 436 -11.44 -9.17 -5.75
N PHE A 437 -10.56 -9.87 -6.45
CA PHE A 437 -10.01 -9.40 -7.72
C PHE A 437 -9.95 -10.53 -8.74
N ASP A 438 -10.33 -10.24 -9.98
CA ASP A 438 -10.43 -11.27 -11.04
C ASP A 438 -9.15 -11.40 -11.88
N ASN A 439 -8.39 -10.31 -12.01
CA ASN A 439 -7.22 -10.21 -12.88
C ASN A 439 -5.90 -10.64 -12.21
N VAL A 440 -5.98 -11.46 -11.16
CA VAL A 440 -4.79 -11.95 -10.44
C VAL A 440 -4.28 -13.24 -11.08
N ASP A 441 -2.97 -13.32 -11.31
CA ASP A 441 -2.37 -14.51 -11.90
C ASP A 441 -2.56 -15.75 -11.01
N PRO A 442 -2.63 -16.97 -11.57
CA PRO A 442 -2.88 -18.18 -10.79
C PRO A 442 -1.86 -18.45 -9.67
N THR A 443 -0.65 -17.91 -9.77
CA THR A 443 0.40 -18.07 -8.76
C THR A 443 0.41 -16.97 -7.70
N ASP A 444 -0.44 -15.95 -7.89
CA ASP A 444 -0.56 -14.72 -7.09
C ASP A 444 0.81 -14.16 -6.71
N ARG A 445 1.64 -13.86 -7.72
CA ARG A 445 3.08 -13.59 -7.54
C ARG A 445 3.34 -12.47 -6.54
N TYR A 446 2.49 -11.45 -6.55
CA TYR A 446 2.60 -10.26 -5.70
C TYR A 446 1.56 -10.22 -4.56
N GLY A 447 0.87 -11.32 -4.26
CA GLY A 447 -0.05 -11.43 -3.13
C GLY A 447 -1.24 -10.46 -3.21
N ASN A 448 -1.75 -10.21 -4.42
CA ASN A 448 -2.82 -9.25 -4.69
C ASN A 448 -4.16 -9.66 -4.09
N HIS A 449 -4.45 -10.96 -3.93
CA HIS A 449 -5.68 -11.38 -3.27
C HIS A 449 -5.73 -10.99 -1.79
N ASN A 450 -4.57 -10.79 -1.15
CA ASN A 450 -4.44 -10.40 0.26
C ASN A 450 -5.33 -11.22 1.23
N ARG A 451 -5.44 -12.54 0.98
CA ARG A 451 -6.37 -13.44 1.71
C ARG A 451 -6.09 -13.49 3.21
N VAL A 452 -4.83 -13.38 3.63
CA VAL A 452 -4.46 -13.36 5.07
C VAL A 452 -5.12 -12.20 5.81
N PHE A 453 -5.21 -11.03 5.18
CA PHE A 453 -5.87 -9.86 5.75
C PHE A 453 -7.39 -10.01 5.73
N PHE A 454 -7.99 -10.27 4.56
CA PHE A 454 -9.45 -10.32 4.41
C PHE A 454 -10.11 -11.55 5.07
N ASP A 455 -9.43 -12.69 5.16
CA ASP A 455 -10.04 -13.92 5.70
C ASP A 455 -9.47 -14.32 7.07
N GLY A 456 -8.33 -13.78 7.46
CA GLY A 456 -7.78 -13.96 8.81
C GLY A 456 -8.06 -12.76 9.70
N THR A 457 -7.45 -11.62 9.35
CA THR A 457 -7.46 -10.42 10.19
C THR A 457 -8.86 -9.81 10.33
N MET A 458 -9.64 -9.71 9.25
CA MET A 458 -11.01 -9.14 9.36
C MET A 458 -11.94 -10.02 10.21
N LEU A 459 -11.85 -11.35 10.13
CA LEU A 459 -12.60 -12.25 11.00
C LEU A 459 -12.19 -12.12 12.48
N ALA A 460 -10.91 -11.87 12.74
CA ALA A 460 -10.42 -11.55 14.08
C ALA A 460 -11.03 -10.26 14.63
N LEU A 461 -10.98 -9.17 13.86
CA LEU A 461 -11.53 -7.86 14.26
C LEU A 461 -13.05 -7.88 14.45
N ASN A 462 -13.76 -8.70 13.66
CA ASN A 462 -15.20 -8.93 13.82
C ASN A 462 -15.56 -9.56 15.18
N GLY A 463 -14.60 -10.17 15.87
CA GLY A 463 -14.75 -10.66 17.24
C GLY A 463 -14.59 -9.61 18.33
N LEU A 464 -14.18 -8.39 17.98
CA LEU A 464 -13.97 -7.26 18.89
C LEU A 464 -15.11 -6.23 18.75
N GLN A 465 -14.79 -5.01 18.32
CA GLN A 465 -15.75 -3.95 18.02
C GLN A 465 -16.20 -3.97 16.55
N GLY A 466 -15.44 -4.64 15.67
CA GLY A 466 -15.76 -4.83 14.26
C GLY A 466 -14.58 -4.55 13.33
N PRO A 467 -14.69 -4.90 12.03
CA PRO A 467 -13.67 -4.58 11.02
C PRO A 467 -13.52 -3.07 10.80
N SER A 468 -12.34 -2.63 10.39
CA SER A 468 -12.11 -1.26 9.93
C SER A 468 -12.78 -1.03 8.56
N TYR A 469 -13.07 0.23 8.23
CA TYR A 469 -13.51 0.61 6.88
C TYR A 469 -12.30 0.63 5.94
N LEU A 470 -12.46 0.03 4.75
CA LEU A 470 -11.38 -0.20 3.77
C LEU A 470 -11.64 0.46 2.39
N GLY A 471 -12.46 1.51 2.36
CA GLY A 471 -12.59 2.38 1.20
C GLY A 471 -13.57 1.94 0.11
N THR A 472 -14.01 0.68 0.04
CA THR A 472 -14.98 0.18 -0.96
C THR A 472 -15.76 -1.02 -0.42
N GLY A 473 -16.95 -1.28 -0.98
CA GLY A 473 -17.80 -2.40 -0.60
C GLY A 473 -18.24 -2.32 0.86
N CYS A 474 -18.54 -1.12 1.36
CA CYS A 474 -18.91 -0.89 2.75
C CYS A 474 -20.25 -0.15 2.85
N MET A 475 -21.24 -0.79 3.50
CA MET A 475 -22.54 -0.19 3.73
C MET A 475 -22.54 0.53 5.07
N PHE A 476 -22.82 1.83 5.06
CA PHE A 476 -22.97 2.70 6.22
C PHE A 476 -24.44 2.97 6.53
N ARG A 477 -24.73 3.10 7.83
CA ARG A 477 -25.87 3.84 8.33
C ARG A 477 -25.60 5.32 8.15
N ARG A 478 -26.45 6.05 7.42
CA ARG A 478 -26.27 7.47 7.12
C ARG A 478 -26.02 8.31 8.37
N LEU A 479 -26.78 8.05 9.44
CA LEU A 479 -26.68 8.78 10.71
C LEU A 479 -25.28 8.66 11.37
N ALA A 480 -24.54 7.57 11.14
CA ALA A 480 -23.18 7.42 11.67
C ALA A 480 -22.15 8.31 10.95
N LEU A 481 -22.53 8.86 9.80
CA LEU A 481 -21.73 9.81 9.01
C LEU A 481 -22.17 11.27 9.20
N TYR A 482 -23.27 11.55 9.90
CA TYR A 482 -23.89 12.88 9.95
C TYR A 482 -23.44 13.77 11.13
N GLY A 483 -23.59 15.09 10.93
CA GLY A 483 -23.24 16.17 11.87
C GLY A 483 -22.96 17.50 11.15
N THR A 484 -22.38 18.49 11.84
CA THR A 484 -22.17 19.85 11.32
C THR A 484 -20.72 20.22 10.96
N ASP A 485 -19.70 19.44 11.35
CA ASP A 485 -18.27 19.73 11.14
C ASP A 485 -17.63 18.80 10.08
N TRP A 486 -17.99 19.03 8.81
CA TRP A 486 -17.63 18.19 7.65
C TRP A 486 -16.12 18.00 7.48
N GLY A 487 -15.70 16.74 7.33
CA GLY A 487 -14.30 16.37 7.08
C GLY A 487 -13.40 16.37 8.31
N LYS A 488 -13.78 17.04 9.40
CA LYS A 488 -13.04 17.07 10.67
C LYS A 488 -13.65 16.13 11.71
N GLY A 489 -14.96 16.24 11.92
CA GLY A 489 -15.73 15.40 12.86
C GLY A 489 -16.88 14.63 12.23
N VAL A 490 -17.19 14.90 10.95
CA VAL A 490 -18.41 14.46 10.26
C VAL A 490 -18.09 13.98 8.85
N GLY A 491 -18.84 12.99 8.38
CA GLY A 491 -18.64 12.38 7.08
C GLY A 491 -17.35 11.57 7.01
N TYR A 492 -16.77 11.55 5.82
CA TYR A 492 -15.44 11.03 5.52
C TYR A 492 -14.38 12.06 5.87
N ILE A 493 -13.31 11.63 6.55
CA ILE A 493 -12.29 12.51 7.12
C ILE A 493 -11.35 13.06 6.03
N TYR A 494 -10.97 14.33 6.19
CA TYR A 494 -10.09 15.06 5.28
C TYR A 494 -8.60 14.97 5.67
N ASP A 495 -7.73 15.45 4.78
CA ASP A 495 -6.29 15.66 5.01
C ASP A 495 -5.45 14.42 5.37
N ILE A 496 -6.01 13.21 5.28
CA ILE A 496 -5.31 11.94 5.53
C ILE A 496 -5.48 11.06 4.29
N ALA A 497 -4.37 10.55 3.75
CA ALA A 497 -4.38 9.76 2.51
C ALA A 497 -5.13 8.42 2.61
N THR A 498 -5.27 7.88 3.81
CA THR A 498 -6.12 6.73 4.16
C THR A 498 -7.36 7.23 4.91
N GLU A 499 -8.21 8.00 4.24
CA GLU A 499 -9.43 8.57 4.82
C GLU A 499 -10.36 7.47 5.35
N ASP A 500 -10.27 6.29 4.77
CA ASP A 500 -11.07 5.12 5.08
C ASP A 500 -10.82 4.62 6.51
N ILE A 501 -9.58 4.26 6.83
CA ILE A 501 -9.20 3.73 8.14
C ILE A 501 -9.51 4.75 9.23
N VAL A 502 -9.19 6.03 9.00
CA VAL A 502 -9.42 7.08 10.00
C VAL A 502 -10.92 7.40 10.18
N THR A 503 -11.73 7.31 9.11
CA THR A 503 -13.19 7.45 9.22
C THR A 503 -13.78 6.29 10.04
N GLY A 504 -13.32 5.05 9.80
CA GLY A 504 -13.69 3.89 10.60
C GLY A 504 -13.30 4.04 12.08
N PHE A 505 -12.08 4.51 12.34
CA PHE A 505 -11.58 4.79 13.68
C PHE A 505 -12.43 5.84 14.41
N ARG A 506 -12.78 6.94 13.74
CA ARG A 506 -13.66 7.98 14.29
C ARG A 506 -15.00 7.39 14.70
N ILE A 507 -15.63 6.62 13.81
CA ILE A 507 -16.94 6.01 14.04
C ILE A 507 -16.89 5.07 15.25
N HIS A 508 -15.89 4.18 15.31
CA HIS A 508 -15.66 3.33 16.49
C HIS A 508 -15.37 4.16 17.75
N GLY A 509 -14.67 5.29 17.61
CA GLY A 509 -14.39 6.27 18.67
C GLY A 509 -15.62 6.87 19.32
N GLN A 510 -16.75 6.92 18.60
CA GLN A 510 -18.04 7.38 19.08
C GLN A 510 -18.85 6.27 19.79
N GLY A 511 -18.36 5.02 19.76
CA GLY A 511 -18.96 3.85 20.42
C GLY A 511 -19.75 2.94 19.47
N TRP A 512 -19.80 3.26 18.18
CA TRP A 512 -20.42 2.42 17.17
C TRP A 512 -19.67 1.10 16.96
N ARG A 513 -20.40 0.09 16.50
CA ARG A 513 -19.84 -1.18 16.03
C ARG A 513 -19.83 -1.25 14.51
N SER A 514 -19.01 -2.14 13.97
CA SER A 514 -19.10 -2.56 12.58
C SER A 514 -19.18 -4.08 12.48
N MET A 515 -19.63 -4.57 11.32
CA MET A 515 -19.81 -5.99 11.06
C MET A 515 -19.08 -6.40 9.80
N TYR A 516 -18.55 -7.63 9.78
CA TYR A 516 -17.95 -8.22 8.58
C TYR A 516 -18.91 -9.22 7.94
N CYS A 517 -19.34 -8.96 6.70
CA CYS A 517 -20.26 -9.84 5.99
C CYS A 517 -19.48 -10.98 5.31
N THR A 518 -19.75 -12.23 5.69
CA THR A 518 -19.24 -13.38 4.94
C THR A 518 -20.36 -14.04 4.16
N MET A 519 -20.20 -14.08 2.83
CA MET A 519 -21.09 -14.76 1.91
C MET A 519 -20.42 -16.05 1.39
N GLU A 520 -21.22 -16.95 0.81
CA GLU A 520 -20.72 -18.17 0.17
C GLU A 520 -20.04 -17.86 -1.16
N HIS A 521 -20.69 -17.03 -1.98
CA HIS A 521 -20.12 -16.45 -3.18
C HIS A 521 -19.62 -15.04 -2.86
N ASP A 522 -18.51 -14.65 -3.48
CA ASP A 522 -17.92 -13.33 -3.25
C ASP A 522 -18.91 -12.23 -3.68
N ALA A 523 -19.14 -11.26 -2.80
CA ALA A 523 -20.16 -10.24 -2.99
C ALA A 523 -19.77 -9.22 -4.07
N PHE A 524 -18.51 -8.79 -4.03
CA PHE A 524 -17.94 -7.78 -4.90
C PHE A 524 -16.62 -8.28 -5.45
N CYS A 525 -16.37 -8.01 -6.73
CA CYS A 525 -15.09 -8.25 -7.40
C CYS A 525 -14.62 -6.96 -8.05
N GLY A 526 -13.33 -6.87 -8.33
CA GLY A 526 -12.73 -5.73 -9.01
C GLY A 526 -11.38 -6.04 -9.63
N VAL A 527 -10.63 -4.98 -9.94
CA VAL A 527 -9.37 -5.08 -10.67
C VAL A 527 -8.19 -4.67 -9.78
N ALA A 528 -7.24 -5.57 -9.58
CA ALA A 528 -6.02 -5.28 -8.84
C ALA A 528 -4.93 -4.68 -9.75
N PRO A 529 -4.01 -3.85 -9.22
CA PRO A 529 -2.77 -3.52 -9.93
C PRO A 529 -1.93 -4.79 -10.15
N ILE A 530 -1.63 -5.13 -11.40
CA ILE A 530 -0.98 -6.41 -11.74
C ILE A 530 0.55 -6.34 -11.74
N ASN A 531 1.14 -5.21 -12.13
CA ASN A 531 2.58 -5.06 -12.10
C ASN A 531 3.11 -4.66 -10.71
N LEU A 532 4.36 -5.02 -10.41
CA LEU A 532 4.95 -4.78 -9.09
C LEU A 532 5.03 -3.29 -8.73
N THR A 533 5.28 -2.43 -9.71
CA THR A 533 5.56 -1.01 -9.48
C THR A 533 4.30 -0.27 -9.04
N GLU A 534 3.20 -0.45 -9.77
CA GLU A 534 1.90 0.14 -9.43
C GLU A 534 1.38 -0.42 -8.10
N ARG A 535 1.57 -1.72 -7.87
CA ARG A 535 1.22 -2.32 -6.58
C ARG A 535 2.01 -1.68 -5.43
N LEU A 536 3.32 -1.45 -5.57
CA LEU A 536 4.12 -0.79 -4.54
C LEU A 536 3.74 0.68 -4.33
N HIS A 537 3.38 1.43 -5.39
CA HIS A 537 2.85 2.78 -5.25
C HIS A 537 1.56 2.81 -4.41
N GLN A 538 0.68 1.81 -4.59
CA GLN A 538 -0.50 1.66 -3.74
C GLN A 538 -0.12 1.45 -2.27
N ILE A 539 0.84 0.57 -2.01
CA ILE A 539 1.32 0.28 -0.65
C ILE A 539 2.00 1.49 -0.01
N VAL A 540 2.74 2.29 -0.77
CA VAL A 540 3.34 3.55 -0.27
C VAL A 540 2.26 4.50 0.20
N ARG A 541 1.16 4.67 -0.56
CA ARG A 541 0.03 5.53 -0.14
C ARG A 541 -0.63 5.06 1.14
N TRP A 542 -0.92 3.76 1.23
CA TRP A 542 -1.54 3.17 2.42
C TRP A 542 -0.65 3.33 3.66
N SER A 543 0.65 3.11 3.49
CA SER A 543 1.63 3.22 4.58
C SER A 543 1.85 4.67 5.00
N GLY A 544 1.88 5.59 4.03
CA GLY A 544 1.95 7.04 4.28
C GLY A 544 0.75 7.53 5.07
N GLY A 545 -0.46 7.24 4.61
CA GLY A 545 -1.71 7.62 5.30
C GLY A 545 -1.84 6.99 6.69
N SER A 546 -1.37 5.75 6.86
CA SER A 546 -1.31 5.08 8.17
C SER A 546 -0.43 5.86 9.17
N LEU A 547 0.73 6.36 8.72
CA LEU A 547 1.60 7.20 9.53
C LEU A 547 1.02 8.62 9.73
N GLU A 548 0.36 9.19 8.72
CA GLU A 548 -0.34 10.49 8.86
C GLU A 548 -1.40 10.40 9.96
N MET A 549 -2.19 9.33 9.97
CA MET A 549 -3.15 9.05 11.04
C MET A 549 -2.44 8.95 12.41
N PHE A 550 -1.30 8.25 12.49
CA PHE A 550 -0.53 8.13 13.73
C PHE A 550 -0.07 9.48 14.27
N PHE A 551 0.43 10.38 13.41
CA PHE A 551 0.92 11.70 13.84
C PHE A 551 -0.17 12.79 13.86
N SER A 552 -1.42 12.43 13.56
CA SER A 552 -2.57 13.33 13.64
C SER A 552 -3.26 13.31 15.02
N HIS A 553 -4.28 14.16 15.19
CA HIS A 553 -5.18 14.11 16.34
C HIS A 553 -5.99 12.80 16.44
N ASN A 554 -6.07 12.03 15.34
CA ASN A 554 -6.73 10.72 15.29
C ASN A 554 -5.81 9.56 15.71
N ASN A 555 -4.73 9.84 16.45
CA ASN A 555 -3.82 8.82 16.96
C ASN A 555 -4.54 7.84 17.92
N PRO A 556 -4.44 6.51 17.71
CA PRO A 556 -5.02 5.50 18.60
C PRO A 556 -4.59 5.56 20.07
N PHE A 557 -3.44 6.18 20.41
CA PHE A 557 -3.02 6.39 21.79
C PHE A 557 -3.91 7.37 22.55
N ILE A 558 -4.35 8.45 21.88
CA ILE A 558 -5.00 9.60 22.53
C ILE A 558 -6.48 9.68 22.14
N GLY A 559 -6.80 9.39 20.87
CA GLY A 559 -8.14 9.50 20.30
C GLY A 559 -9.07 8.35 20.67
N GLY A 560 -10.36 8.53 20.37
CA GLY A 560 -11.37 7.46 20.44
C GLY A 560 -11.71 7.01 21.87
N ARG A 561 -12.44 7.85 22.62
CA ARG A 561 -12.81 7.59 24.03
C ARG A 561 -13.60 6.29 24.26
N ARG A 562 -14.43 5.88 23.29
CA ARG A 562 -15.29 4.69 23.40
C ARG A 562 -14.77 3.47 22.62
N ILE A 563 -13.50 3.50 22.18
CA ILE A 563 -12.88 2.35 21.49
C ILE A 563 -12.50 1.28 22.52
N GLN A 564 -12.86 0.03 22.23
CA GLN A 564 -12.47 -1.11 23.07
C GLN A 564 -10.94 -1.28 23.11
N PRO A 565 -10.33 -1.69 24.25
CA PRO A 565 -8.87 -1.76 24.38
C PRO A 565 -8.18 -2.60 23.28
N LEU A 566 -8.71 -3.78 22.95
CA LEU A 566 -8.13 -4.62 21.88
C LEU A 566 -8.37 -4.06 20.47
N GLN A 567 -9.47 -3.33 20.25
CA GLN A 567 -9.71 -2.60 19.00
C GLN A 567 -8.72 -1.43 18.86
N ARG A 568 -8.39 -0.76 19.96
CA ARG A 568 -7.36 0.28 19.99
C ARG A 568 -5.99 -0.29 19.63
N VAL A 569 -5.65 -1.45 20.16
CA VAL A 569 -4.43 -2.19 19.79
C VAL A 569 -4.41 -2.52 18.30
N SER A 570 -5.53 -2.94 17.69
CA SER A 570 -5.54 -3.20 16.25
C SER A 570 -5.35 -1.94 15.40
N TYR A 571 -5.98 -0.81 15.76
CA TYR A 571 -5.74 0.46 15.05
C TYR A 571 -4.31 0.97 15.25
N LEU A 572 -3.74 0.78 16.44
CA LEU A 572 -2.33 1.08 16.68
C LEU A 572 -1.44 0.24 15.75
N ASN A 573 -1.69 -1.08 15.65
CA ASN A 573 -0.97 -1.96 14.74
C ASN A 573 -1.08 -1.49 13.27
N MET A 574 -2.28 -1.13 12.82
CA MET A 574 -2.53 -0.63 11.47
C MET A 574 -1.84 0.70 11.17
N THR A 575 -1.52 1.51 12.17
CA THR A 575 -0.91 2.83 11.97
C THR A 575 0.62 2.80 12.07
N VAL A 576 1.19 1.93 12.91
CA VAL A 576 2.65 1.87 13.16
C VAL A 576 3.39 0.77 12.39
N TYR A 577 2.69 -0.11 11.67
CA TYR A 577 3.36 -1.21 10.95
C TYR A 577 4.49 -0.75 10.01
N PRO A 578 4.43 0.41 9.30
CA PRO A 578 5.50 0.80 8.38
C PRO A 578 6.82 1.04 9.10
N VAL A 579 6.80 1.48 10.37
CA VAL A 579 8.02 1.71 11.17
C VAL A 579 8.84 0.43 11.36
N THR A 580 8.19 -0.74 11.31
CA THR A 580 8.85 -2.05 11.38
C THR A 580 9.89 -2.23 10.27
N SER A 581 9.74 -1.54 9.13
CA SER A 581 10.65 -1.64 7.99
C SER A 581 12.07 -1.15 8.31
N VAL A 582 12.22 -0.17 9.20
CA VAL A 582 13.53 0.37 9.60
C VAL A 582 14.37 -0.75 10.22
N PHE A 583 13.77 -1.52 11.12
CA PHE A 583 14.44 -2.65 11.77
C PHE A 583 14.65 -3.82 10.81
N ILE A 584 13.68 -4.12 9.94
CA ILE A 584 13.84 -5.17 8.92
C ILE A 584 15.02 -4.85 7.99
N LEU A 585 15.17 -3.61 7.52
CA LEU A 585 16.29 -3.21 6.66
C LEU A 585 17.64 -3.41 7.34
N ILE A 586 17.75 -3.00 8.61
CA ILE A 586 18.98 -3.21 9.40
C ILE A 586 19.32 -4.72 9.44
N TYR A 587 18.33 -5.56 9.75
CA TYR A 587 18.52 -7.01 9.82
C TYR A 587 18.80 -7.65 8.46
N ALA A 588 18.20 -7.15 7.38
CA ALA A 588 18.36 -7.68 6.03
C ALA A 588 19.72 -7.33 5.41
N LEU A 589 20.33 -6.22 5.84
CA LEU A 589 21.67 -5.78 5.44
C LEU A 589 22.77 -6.30 6.39
N SER A 590 22.40 -6.68 7.62
CA SER A 590 23.32 -7.26 8.61
C SER A 590 24.18 -8.43 8.10
N PRO A 591 23.72 -9.30 7.19
CA PRO A 591 24.56 -10.37 6.67
C PRO A 591 25.79 -9.91 5.87
N VAL A 592 25.87 -8.64 5.46
CA VAL A 592 27.10 -8.03 4.90
C VAL A 592 28.29 -8.18 5.87
N MET A 593 28.06 -8.29 7.17
CA MET A 593 29.16 -8.49 8.13
C MET A 593 29.92 -9.81 7.90
N TRP A 594 29.31 -10.82 7.25
CA TRP A 594 30.02 -12.05 6.88
C TRP A 594 30.98 -11.85 5.69
N LEU A 595 30.85 -10.72 4.97
CA LEU A 595 31.69 -10.36 3.84
C LEU A 595 33.08 -9.84 4.26
N ILE A 596 33.18 -9.09 5.36
CA ILE A 596 34.31 -8.17 5.57
C ILE A 596 35.37 -8.66 6.59
N PRO A 597 35.06 -9.08 7.85
CA PRO A 597 36.09 -9.50 8.82
C PRO A 597 36.17 -11.02 9.10
N ASP A 598 37.17 -11.42 9.91
CA ASP A 598 37.14 -12.66 10.69
C ASP A 598 35.95 -12.62 11.67
N GLU A 599 35.20 -13.73 11.76
CA GLU A 599 33.95 -13.94 12.53
C GLU A 599 33.51 -12.83 13.51
N VAL A 600 32.43 -12.10 13.16
CA VAL A 600 31.80 -11.12 14.05
C VAL A 600 30.57 -11.73 14.72
N TYR A 601 30.58 -11.80 16.05
CA TYR A 601 29.45 -12.28 16.83
C TYR A 601 28.61 -11.15 17.43
N ILE A 602 27.36 -11.09 16.97
CA ILE A 602 26.30 -10.21 17.50
C ILE A 602 26.02 -10.49 18.98
N GLN A 603 26.23 -11.74 19.42
CA GLN A 603 25.88 -12.19 20.76
C GLN A 603 26.71 -13.39 21.20
N ARG A 604 27.25 -13.35 22.43
CA ARG A 604 27.90 -14.49 23.08
C ARG A 604 27.14 -14.95 24.33
N PRO A 605 27.02 -16.26 24.60
CA PRO A 605 27.37 -17.38 23.71
C PRO A 605 26.41 -17.48 22.50
N PHE A 606 26.97 -17.53 21.29
CA PHE A 606 26.23 -17.44 20.04
C PHE A 606 25.29 -18.63 19.81
N THR A 607 25.70 -19.84 20.19
CA THR A 607 24.88 -21.05 20.05
C THR A 607 23.55 -20.93 20.79
N ARG A 608 23.55 -20.41 22.02
CA ARG A 608 22.31 -20.21 22.79
C ARG A 608 21.40 -19.16 22.15
N TYR A 609 21.98 -18.09 21.63
CA TYR A 609 21.24 -17.08 20.87
C TYR A 609 20.50 -17.70 19.67
N VAL A 610 21.20 -18.50 18.86
CA VAL A 610 20.58 -19.19 17.71
C VAL A 610 19.50 -20.17 18.15
N VAL A 611 19.70 -20.93 19.23
CA VAL A 611 18.68 -21.87 19.75
C VAL A 611 17.40 -21.13 20.13
N TYR A 612 17.47 -19.99 20.82
CA TYR A 612 16.29 -19.18 21.11
C TYR A 612 15.56 -18.73 19.84
N LEU A 613 16.30 -18.26 18.84
CA LEU A 613 15.72 -17.86 17.55
C LEU A 613 15.01 -19.03 16.87
N LEU A 614 15.64 -20.21 16.82
CA LEU A 614 15.05 -21.41 16.22
C LEU A 614 13.75 -21.82 16.94
N VAL A 615 13.74 -21.81 18.27
CA VAL A 615 12.52 -22.08 19.05
C VAL A 615 11.42 -21.08 18.70
N ILE A 616 11.73 -19.78 18.69
CA ILE A 616 10.75 -18.74 18.34
C ILE A 616 10.23 -18.91 16.91
N ILE A 617 11.10 -19.24 15.95
CA ILE A 617 10.75 -19.50 14.55
C ILE A 617 9.81 -20.69 14.44
N VAL A 618 10.10 -21.81 15.11
CA VAL A 618 9.22 -22.98 15.12
C VAL A 618 7.84 -22.60 15.66
N MET A 619 7.79 -21.85 16.76
CA MET A 619 6.52 -21.38 17.34
C MET A 619 5.74 -20.46 16.39
N ILE A 620 6.42 -19.57 15.65
CA ILE A 620 5.79 -18.72 14.62
C ILE A 620 5.06 -19.61 13.60
N HIS A 621 5.74 -20.61 13.06
CA HIS A 621 5.17 -21.48 12.03
C HIS A 621 4.03 -22.36 12.56
N MET A 622 4.13 -22.84 13.81
CA MET A 622 3.05 -23.62 14.45
C MET A 622 1.80 -22.76 14.67
N ILE A 623 1.96 -21.52 15.14
CA ILE A 623 0.83 -20.59 15.31
C ILE A 623 0.24 -20.23 13.94
N GLY A 624 1.09 -19.88 12.97
CA GLY A 624 0.67 -19.56 11.60
C GLY A 624 -0.11 -20.69 10.94
N TRP A 625 0.30 -21.96 11.12
CA TRP A 625 -0.44 -23.12 10.62
C TRP A 625 -1.86 -23.22 11.19
N LEU A 626 -2.04 -22.91 12.48
CA LEU A 626 -3.36 -22.89 13.09
C LEU A 626 -4.19 -21.72 12.53
N GLU A 627 -3.58 -20.56 12.28
CA GLU A 627 -4.24 -19.41 11.62
C GLU A 627 -4.75 -19.75 10.22
N ILE A 628 -3.87 -20.33 9.39
CA ILE A 628 -4.21 -20.81 8.05
C ILE A 628 -5.44 -21.73 8.09
N LYS A 629 -5.49 -22.65 9.07
CA LYS A 629 -6.61 -23.58 9.23
C LYS A 629 -7.93 -22.89 9.54
N TRP A 630 -8.01 -22.05 10.57
CA TRP A 630 -9.30 -21.45 10.93
C TRP A 630 -9.73 -20.34 9.97
N ALA A 631 -8.78 -19.61 9.39
CA ALA A 631 -9.05 -18.57 8.39
C ALA A 631 -9.50 -19.17 7.05
N GLY A 632 -9.16 -20.44 6.77
CA GLY A 632 -9.47 -21.08 5.49
C GLY A 632 -8.60 -20.59 4.34
N VAL A 633 -7.40 -20.09 4.67
CA VAL A 633 -6.39 -19.58 3.73
C VAL A 633 -5.50 -20.74 3.28
N THR A 634 -4.90 -20.68 2.09
CA THR A 634 -3.94 -21.70 1.65
C THR A 634 -2.52 -21.41 2.16
N TRP A 635 -1.67 -22.44 2.20
CA TRP A 635 -0.25 -22.25 2.47
C TRP A 635 0.44 -21.33 1.47
N LEU A 636 0.02 -21.39 0.20
CA LEU A 636 0.55 -20.53 -0.85
C LEU A 636 0.19 -19.07 -0.58
N ASP A 637 -1.06 -18.77 -0.23
CA ASP A 637 -1.48 -17.39 0.10
C ASP A 637 -0.70 -16.82 1.28
N TYR A 638 -0.51 -17.64 2.33
CA TYR A 638 0.29 -17.26 3.49
C TYR A 638 1.74 -16.97 3.08
N TRP A 639 2.34 -17.85 2.28
CA TRP A 639 3.71 -17.68 1.80
C TRP A 639 3.88 -16.45 0.90
N ARG A 640 2.97 -16.22 -0.05
CA ARG A 640 2.97 -15.03 -0.91
C ARG A 640 2.83 -13.75 -0.11
N ASN A 641 2.00 -13.76 0.94
CA ASN A 641 1.89 -12.65 1.86
C ASN A 641 3.22 -12.34 2.57
N GLU A 642 3.95 -13.35 3.05
CA GLU A 642 5.27 -13.16 3.68
C GLU A 642 6.32 -12.62 2.68
N GLN A 643 6.35 -13.16 1.45
CA GLN A 643 7.24 -12.67 0.40
C GLN A 643 6.95 -11.21 0.05
N PHE A 644 5.67 -10.87 -0.17
CA PHE A 644 5.27 -9.52 -0.50
C PHE A 644 5.49 -8.55 0.68
N PHE A 645 5.27 -9.00 1.92
CA PHE A 645 5.61 -8.23 3.12
C PHE A 645 7.11 -7.88 3.17
N MET A 646 7.99 -8.83 2.81
CA MET A 646 9.44 -8.57 2.74
C MET A 646 9.79 -7.56 1.64
N ILE A 647 9.16 -7.67 0.46
CA ILE A 647 9.36 -6.70 -0.63
C ILE A 647 8.89 -5.31 -0.18
N GLY A 648 7.69 -5.19 0.38
CA GLY A 648 7.16 -3.93 0.92
C GLY A 648 8.03 -3.34 2.03
N SER A 649 8.53 -4.19 2.95
CA SER A 649 9.40 -3.79 4.06
C SER A 649 10.79 -3.31 3.63
N THR A 650 11.22 -3.66 2.43
CA THR A 650 12.51 -3.21 1.88
C THR A 650 12.35 -2.12 0.82
N SER A 651 11.12 -1.74 0.44
CA SER A 651 10.85 -0.71 -0.57
C SER A 651 9.82 0.34 -0.13
N ALA A 652 8.54 -0.01 -0.17
CA ALA A 652 7.42 0.89 0.05
C ALA A 652 7.35 1.47 1.47
N TYR A 653 7.55 0.64 2.50
CA TYR A 653 7.44 1.09 3.90
C TYR A 653 8.58 2.06 4.28
N PRO A 654 9.86 1.80 3.94
CA PRO A 654 10.93 2.78 4.13
C PRO A 654 10.65 4.12 3.44
N MET A 655 10.12 4.10 2.21
CA MET A 655 9.74 5.32 1.50
C MET A 655 8.63 6.09 2.23
N ALA A 656 7.62 5.40 2.76
CA ALA A 656 6.56 6.03 3.56
C ALA A 656 7.08 6.61 4.89
N VAL A 657 8.00 5.91 5.57
CA VAL A 657 8.66 6.42 6.79
C VAL A 657 9.49 7.67 6.47
N LEU A 658 10.23 7.66 5.36
CA LEU A 658 11.00 8.83 4.90
C LEU A 658 10.06 10.00 4.58
N HIS A 659 8.98 9.75 3.83
CA HIS A 659 7.94 10.75 3.56
C HIS A 659 7.45 11.40 4.85
N MET A 660 7.08 10.58 5.85
CA MET A 660 6.58 11.08 7.12
C MET A 660 7.63 11.89 7.89
N ALA A 661 8.87 11.41 7.93
CA ALA A 661 9.97 12.13 8.57
C ALA A 661 10.18 13.51 7.92
N VAL A 662 10.18 13.59 6.58
CA VAL A 662 10.28 14.85 5.84
C VAL A 662 9.09 15.75 6.15
N ASN A 663 7.86 15.21 6.08
CA ASN A 663 6.65 15.98 6.36
C ASN A 663 6.65 16.60 7.77
N LEU A 664 7.08 15.84 8.78
CA LEU A 664 7.19 16.33 10.16
C LEU A 664 8.25 17.44 10.32
N LEU A 665 9.33 17.39 9.54
CA LEU A 665 10.42 18.37 9.59
C LEU A 665 10.14 19.64 8.77
N THR A 666 9.53 19.50 7.60
CA THR A 666 9.39 20.61 6.62
C THR A 666 7.97 21.15 6.52
N LYS A 667 6.97 20.44 7.09
CA LYS A 667 5.52 20.66 6.83
C LYS A 667 5.14 20.61 5.34
N LYS A 668 6.06 20.15 4.48
CA LYS A 668 5.86 19.92 3.05
C LYS A 668 5.98 18.41 2.84
N GLY A 669 4.84 17.72 2.79
CA GLY A 669 4.79 16.30 2.44
C GLY A 669 5.23 16.04 1.00
N ILE A 670 5.44 14.77 0.63
CA ILE A 670 5.72 14.39 -0.76
C ILE A 670 4.39 14.00 -1.41
N HIS A 671 4.07 14.56 -2.57
CA HIS A 671 2.81 14.23 -3.24
C HIS A 671 2.73 12.76 -3.63
N PHE A 672 1.70 12.06 -3.15
CA PHE A 672 1.39 10.70 -3.56
C PHE A 672 0.77 10.66 -4.96
N ARG A 673 1.33 9.81 -5.83
CA ARG A 673 0.78 9.53 -7.16
C ARG A 673 -0.40 8.55 -7.08
N VAL A 674 -1.46 8.81 -7.84
CA VAL A 674 -2.55 7.85 -8.05
C VAL A 674 -2.03 6.68 -8.89
N THR A 675 -2.34 5.45 -8.46
CA THR A 675 -1.93 4.24 -9.17
C THR A 675 -2.80 4.04 -10.39
N SER A 676 -2.17 3.89 -11.55
CA SER A 676 -2.89 3.57 -12.78
C SER A 676 -3.34 2.11 -12.72
N LYS A 677 -4.59 1.85 -13.10
CA LYS A 677 -5.13 0.50 -13.28
C LYS A 677 -5.30 0.15 -14.76
N GLN A 678 -4.67 0.93 -15.64
CA GLN A 678 -4.71 0.67 -17.08
C GLN A 678 -4.01 -0.65 -17.37
N THR A 679 -4.77 -1.58 -17.95
CA THR A 679 -4.23 -2.75 -18.63
C THR A 679 -3.91 -2.36 -20.07
N ALA A 680 -2.66 -2.52 -20.51
CA ALA A 680 -2.39 -2.55 -21.94
C ALA A 680 -2.78 -3.95 -22.41
N ALA A 681 -3.97 -4.09 -22.97
CA ALA A 681 -4.39 -5.36 -23.54
C ALA A 681 -3.43 -5.73 -24.68
N ASP A 682 -2.58 -6.72 -24.46
CA ASP A 682 -1.88 -7.46 -25.52
C ASP A 682 -2.78 -8.65 -25.86
N ASP A 683 -3.30 -8.70 -27.09
CA ASP A 683 -4.30 -9.68 -27.55
C ASP A 683 -3.87 -11.14 -27.34
N ASN A 684 -2.58 -11.39 -27.09
CA ASN A 684 -2.02 -12.74 -26.94
C ASN A 684 -1.67 -13.16 -25.49
N ASP A 685 -1.71 -12.26 -24.48
CA ASP A 685 -1.38 -12.61 -23.08
C ASP A 685 -2.10 -11.73 -22.05
N LYS A 686 -3.14 -12.29 -21.41
CA LYS A 686 -3.94 -11.64 -20.35
C LYS A 686 -3.10 -11.13 -19.16
N PHE A 687 -1.90 -11.66 -18.94
CA PHE A 687 -1.02 -11.24 -17.86
C PHE A 687 0.24 -10.52 -18.37
N ALA A 688 0.22 -9.94 -19.57
CA ALA A 688 1.39 -9.24 -20.13
C ALA A 688 1.95 -8.17 -19.17
N ASP A 689 1.10 -7.30 -18.63
CA ASP A 689 1.57 -6.20 -17.78
C ASP A 689 2.11 -6.69 -16.43
N LEU A 690 1.81 -7.91 -15.98
CA LEU A 690 2.45 -8.51 -14.78
C LEU A 690 3.98 -8.50 -14.89
N TYR A 691 4.48 -8.62 -16.12
CA TYR A 691 5.90 -8.69 -16.45
C TYR A 691 6.52 -7.32 -16.75
N ASP A 692 5.74 -6.25 -16.70
CA ASP A 692 6.26 -4.90 -16.83
C ASP A 692 6.91 -4.47 -15.52
N PHE A 693 8.16 -4.03 -15.63
CA PHE A 693 8.94 -3.55 -14.51
C PHE A 693 9.42 -2.13 -14.81
N ARG A 694 9.04 -1.19 -13.95
CA ARG A 694 9.44 0.20 -14.06
C ARG A 694 10.34 0.52 -12.87
N TRP A 695 11.57 0.93 -13.16
CA TRP A 695 12.49 1.32 -12.11
C TRP A 695 12.03 2.60 -11.42
N VAL A 696 12.05 2.61 -10.09
CA VAL A 696 11.68 3.76 -9.26
C VAL A 696 12.57 3.82 -8.02
N PRO A 697 12.89 5.02 -7.48
CA PRO A 697 13.84 5.17 -6.38
C PRO A 697 13.49 4.37 -5.10
N MET A 698 12.21 4.12 -4.83
CA MET A 698 11.80 3.30 -3.67
C MET A 698 12.31 1.85 -3.73
N LEU A 699 12.76 1.36 -4.89
CA LEU A 699 13.32 0.00 -5.04
C LEU A 699 14.81 -0.09 -4.68
N ILE A 700 15.50 1.05 -4.50
CA ILE A 700 16.94 1.08 -4.19
C ILE A 700 17.27 0.23 -2.94
N PRO A 701 16.54 0.32 -1.81
CA PRO A 701 16.91 -0.46 -0.64
C PRO A 701 16.65 -1.96 -0.83
N THR A 702 15.57 -2.38 -1.51
CA THR A 702 15.35 -3.80 -1.88
C THR A 702 16.45 -4.33 -2.78
N MET A 703 16.89 -3.54 -3.77
CA MET A 703 18.00 -3.93 -4.65
C MET A 703 19.31 -4.05 -3.86
N ALA A 704 19.58 -3.12 -2.95
CA ALA A 704 20.75 -3.21 -2.07
C ALA A 704 20.72 -4.48 -1.21
N VAL A 705 19.57 -4.80 -0.59
CA VAL A 705 19.40 -6.06 0.16
C VAL A 705 19.65 -7.27 -0.73
N LEU A 706 19.11 -7.30 -1.95
CA LEU A 706 19.30 -8.40 -2.89
C LEU A 706 20.79 -8.58 -3.26
N ILE A 707 21.47 -7.50 -3.69
CA ILE A 707 22.89 -7.53 -4.07
C ILE A 707 23.76 -7.95 -2.88
N CYS A 708 23.52 -7.38 -1.70
CA CYS A 708 24.28 -7.70 -0.49
C CYS A 708 24.14 -9.18 -0.11
N ASN A 709 22.95 -9.76 -0.17
CA ASN A 709 22.73 -11.17 0.18
C ASN A 709 23.28 -12.12 -0.90
N VAL A 710 23.16 -11.78 -2.18
CA VAL A 710 23.79 -12.54 -3.28
C VAL A 710 25.31 -12.55 -3.12
N GLY A 711 25.91 -11.38 -2.85
CA GLY A 711 27.34 -11.26 -2.57
C GLY A 711 27.75 -12.06 -1.33
N ALA A 712 26.99 -11.94 -0.23
CA ALA A 712 27.23 -12.67 1.02
C ALA A 712 27.29 -14.18 0.82
N ILE A 713 26.36 -14.75 0.06
CA ILE A 713 26.34 -16.17 -0.27
C ILE A 713 27.58 -16.56 -1.09
N GLY A 714 27.89 -15.82 -2.16
CA GLY A 714 29.04 -16.10 -3.01
C GLY A 714 30.38 -16.04 -2.26
N VAL A 715 30.59 -15.01 -1.45
CA VAL A 715 31.80 -14.89 -0.63
C VAL A 715 31.88 -15.97 0.44
N ALA A 716 30.75 -16.36 1.06
CA ALA A 716 30.72 -17.46 2.02
C ALA A 716 31.14 -18.80 1.37
N LEU A 717 30.69 -19.07 0.14
CA LEU A 717 31.12 -20.23 -0.64
C LEU A 717 32.63 -20.17 -0.93
N GLY A 718 33.13 -19.03 -1.40
CA GLY A 718 34.57 -18.83 -1.66
C GLY A 718 35.43 -19.02 -0.41
N LYS A 719 35.04 -18.41 0.72
CA LYS A 719 35.71 -18.58 2.02
C LYS A 719 35.67 -20.04 2.48
N THR A 720 34.56 -20.73 2.28
CA THR A 720 34.46 -22.16 2.63
C THR A 720 35.50 -22.96 1.88
N VAL A 721 35.70 -22.73 0.57
CA VAL A 721 36.73 -23.41 -0.23
C VAL A 721 38.14 -23.05 0.25
N VAL A 722 38.43 -21.76 0.48
CA VAL A 722 39.76 -21.29 0.92
C VAL A 722 40.14 -21.81 2.30
N TYR A 723 39.20 -21.83 3.24
CA TYR A 723 39.47 -22.09 4.66
C TYR A 723 38.95 -23.45 5.16
N ILE A 724 38.55 -24.35 4.26
CA ILE A 724 37.97 -25.66 4.64
C ILE A 724 38.90 -26.48 5.54
N GLY A 725 40.22 -26.35 5.35
CA GLY A 725 41.25 -27.04 6.13
C GLY A 725 41.65 -26.35 7.43
N THR A 726 41.26 -25.09 7.65
CA THR A 726 41.71 -24.26 8.79
C THR A 726 40.60 -23.93 9.78
N TRP A 727 39.33 -23.94 9.35
CA TRP A 727 38.19 -23.71 10.23
C TRP A 727 37.92 -24.89 11.15
N THR A 728 37.74 -24.62 12.45
CA THR A 728 37.25 -25.62 13.41
C THR A 728 35.80 -26.00 13.10
N ALA A 729 35.33 -27.15 13.60
CA ALA A 729 33.96 -27.61 13.38
C ALA A 729 32.91 -26.57 13.83
N ALA A 730 33.16 -25.86 14.94
CA ALA A 730 32.29 -24.79 15.44
C ALA A 730 32.20 -23.61 14.46
N LYS A 731 33.32 -23.19 13.87
CA LYS A 731 33.39 -22.11 12.89
C LYS A 731 32.62 -22.44 11.62
N LYS A 732 32.80 -23.67 11.11
CA LYS A 732 32.02 -24.20 9.96
C LYS A 732 30.51 -24.18 10.24
N MET A 733 30.11 -24.62 11.44
CA MET A 733 28.71 -24.62 11.86
C MET A 733 28.13 -23.21 11.99
N HIS A 734 28.87 -22.26 12.57
CA HIS A 734 28.41 -20.87 12.70
C HIS A 734 28.27 -20.17 11.35
N ALA A 735 29.21 -20.39 10.42
CA ALA A 735 29.12 -19.88 9.06
C ALA A 735 27.90 -20.46 8.30
N ALA A 736 27.66 -21.77 8.42
CA ALA A 736 26.51 -22.43 7.81
C ALA A 736 25.17 -21.90 8.37
N LEU A 737 25.07 -21.69 9.69
CA LEU A 737 23.89 -21.11 10.33
C LEU A 737 23.65 -19.66 9.91
N GLY A 738 24.71 -18.86 9.71
CA GLY A 738 24.61 -17.50 9.16
C GLY A 738 24.12 -17.47 7.71
N LEU A 739 24.54 -18.44 6.89
CA LEU A 739 24.13 -18.57 5.50
C LEU A 739 22.63 -18.89 5.34
N LEU A 740 22.05 -19.64 6.28
CA LEU A 740 20.62 -19.97 6.29
C LEU A 740 19.73 -18.72 6.27
N PHE A 741 20.12 -17.65 6.98
CA PHE A 741 19.38 -16.39 6.97
C PHE A 741 19.45 -15.66 5.61
N ASN A 742 20.62 -15.69 4.96
CA ASN A 742 20.78 -15.10 3.61
C ASN A 742 19.92 -15.84 2.59
N ILE A 743 19.98 -17.17 2.63
CA ILE A 743 19.16 -18.04 1.76
C ILE A 743 17.66 -17.76 2.01
N TRP A 744 17.25 -17.61 3.26
CA TRP A 744 15.88 -17.26 3.60
C TRP A 744 15.45 -15.90 3.02
N ILE A 745 16.28 -14.86 3.13
CA ILE A 745 16.00 -13.54 2.52
C ILE A 745 15.89 -13.68 0.99
N MET A 746 16.76 -14.48 0.36
CA MET A 746 16.69 -14.76 -1.07
C MET A 746 15.37 -15.43 -1.47
N PHE A 747 14.89 -16.40 -0.69
CA PHE A 747 13.58 -17.02 -0.91
C PHE A 747 12.42 -16.02 -0.76
N LEU A 748 12.52 -15.08 0.18
CA LEU A 748 11.50 -14.05 0.36
C LEU A 748 11.50 -13.02 -0.78
N LEU A 749 12.69 -12.65 -1.29
CA LEU A 749 12.86 -11.72 -2.41
C LEU A 749 12.76 -12.37 -3.79
N TYR A 750 12.47 -13.66 -3.88
CA TYR A 750 12.31 -14.38 -5.15
C TYR A 750 11.32 -13.69 -6.12
N PRO A 751 10.11 -13.24 -5.70
CA PRO A 751 9.20 -12.55 -6.60
C PRO A 751 9.74 -11.19 -7.10
N PHE A 752 10.55 -10.51 -6.30
CA PHE A 752 11.21 -9.27 -6.71
C PHE A 752 12.29 -9.53 -7.76
N ALA A 753 13.10 -10.59 -7.59
CA ALA A 753 14.07 -11.00 -8.58
C ALA A 753 13.40 -11.40 -9.91
N LEU A 754 12.25 -12.09 -9.85
CA LEU A 754 11.43 -12.34 -11.04
C LEU A 754 10.90 -11.05 -11.67
N ALA A 755 10.47 -10.06 -10.88
CA ALA A 755 10.00 -8.79 -11.42
C ALA A 755 11.09 -8.07 -12.24
N ILE A 756 12.34 -8.05 -11.74
CA ILE A 756 13.49 -7.46 -12.45
C ILE A 756 13.75 -8.15 -13.79
N MET A 757 13.53 -9.46 -13.88
CA MET A 757 13.70 -10.21 -15.13
C MET A 757 12.65 -9.87 -16.21
N GLY A 758 11.57 -9.17 -15.84
CA GLY A 758 10.48 -8.80 -16.75
C GLY A 758 9.93 -10.01 -17.50
N ARG A 759 9.84 -9.94 -18.83
CA ARG A 759 9.28 -11.03 -19.67
C ARG A 759 10.03 -12.36 -19.55
N TRP A 760 11.31 -12.36 -19.17
CA TRP A 760 12.08 -13.59 -18.93
C TRP A 760 11.55 -14.39 -17.73
N ALA A 761 10.81 -13.75 -16.82
CA ALA A 761 10.18 -14.41 -15.67
C ALA A 761 9.08 -15.41 -16.04
N LYS A 762 8.62 -15.43 -17.30
CA LYS A 762 7.78 -16.52 -17.84
C LYS A 762 8.47 -17.90 -17.72
N ARG A 763 9.81 -17.92 -17.68
CA ARG A 763 10.64 -19.12 -17.48
C ARG A 763 11.44 -18.98 -16.18
N PRO A 764 10.82 -19.18 -15.00
CA PRO A 764 11.46 -18.96 -13.71
C PRO A 764 12.72 -19.82 -13.48
N ILE A 765 12.86 -20.94 -14.22
CA ILE A 765 14.05 -21.78 -14.21
C ILE A 765 15.33 -21.01 -14.55
N ILE A 766 15.23 -19.94 -15.36
CA ILE A 766 16.37 -19.10 -15.72
C ILE A 766 16.97 -18.45 -14.47
N LEU A 767 16.13 -17.96 -13.55
CA LEU A 767 16.59 -17.38 -12.29
C LEU A 767 17.26 -18.43 -11.40
N VAL A 768 16.70 -19.64 -11.36
CA VAL A 768 17.21 -20.77 -10.57
C VAL A 768 18.59 -21.22 -11.05
N VAL A 769 18.90 -21.06 -12.35
CA VAL A 769 20.24 -21.35 -12.90
C VAL A 769 21.18 -20.14 -12.73
N LEU A 770 20.70 -18.92 -12.98
CA LEU A 770 21.50 -17.71 -12.93
C LEU A 770 22.04 -17.42 -11.52
N LEU A 771 21.22 -17.59 -10.48
CA LEU A 771 21.64 -17.28 -9.11
C LEU A 771 22.85 -18.13 -8.64
N PRO A 772 22.86 -19.47 -8.77
CA PRO A 772 24.04 -20.28 -8.49
C PRO A 772 25.27 -19.90 -9.31
N VAL A 773 25.10 -19.55 -10.60
CA VAL A 773 26.21 -19.09 -11.44
C VAL A 773 26.82 -17.81 -10.87
N VAL A 774 25.99 -16.84 -10.49
CA VAL A 774 26.47 -15.60 -9.85
C VAL A 774 27.17 -15.89 -8.53
N PHE A 775 26.62 -16.80 -7.69
CA PHE A 775 27.28 -17.21 -6.45
C PHE A 775 28.66 -17.83 -6.72
N ALA A 776 28.78 -18.68 -7.74
CA ALA A 776 30.04 -19.32 -8.13
C ALA A 776 31.06 -18.31 -8.68
N LEU A 777 30.62 -17.33 -9.46
CA LEU A 777 31.49 -16.26 -9.98
C LEU A 777 32.05 -15.39 -8.84
N VAL A 778 31.21 -14.99 -7.89
CA VAL A 778 31.65 -14.26 -6.70
C VAL A 778 32.59 -15.12 -5.84
N ALA A 779 32.27 -16.41 -5.67
CA ALA A 779 33.15 -17.35 -4.95
C ALA A 779 34.52 -17.47 -5.62
N LEU A 780 34.55 -17.59 -6.95
CA LEU A 780 35.78 -17.68 -7.74
C LEU A 780 36.64 -16.41 -7.58
N LEU A 781 36.04 -15.22 -7.61
CA LEU A 781 36.74 -13.96 -7.35
C LEU A 781 37.47 -13.98 -5.99
N ILE A 782 36.80 -14.46 -4.95
CA ILE A 782 37.39 -14.57 -3.60
C ILE A 782 38.51 -15.62 -3.56
N ILE A 783 38.34 -16.75 -4.24
CA ILE A 783 39.38 -17.78 -4.34
C ILE A 783 40.61 -17.22 -5.05
N LEU A 784 40.45 -16.55 -6.19
CA LEU A 784 41.54 -15.98 -6.98
C LEU A 784 42.30 -14.86 -6.26
N THR A 785 41.60 -14.03 -5.48
CA THR A 785 42.25 -12.97 -4.68
C THR A 785 43.07 -13.52 -3.51
N LYS A 786 42.72 -14.71 -2.98
CA LYS A 786 43.42 -15.36 -1.86
C LYS A 786 44.50 -16.36 -2.29
N PHE A 787 44.25 -17.13 -3.34
CA PHE A 787 45.23 -18.01 -3.98
C PHE A 787 45.89 -17.26 -5.14
N ARG A 788 46.91 -16.43 -4.86
CA ARG A 788 47.78 -15.87 -5.91
C ARG A 788 48.71 -16.98 -6.43
N PRO A 789 48.66 -17.39 -7.71
CA PRO A 789 49.60 -18.38 -8.21
C PRO A 789 50.97 -17.79 -8.60
N PHE A 790 51.07 -16.48 -8.89
CA PHE A 790 52.34 -15.86 -9.30
C PHE A 790 52.40 -14.38 -8.87
N GLY A 791 53.51 -13.99 -8.25
CA GLY A 791 53.74 -12.67 -7.66
C GLY A 791 54.00 -11.54 -8.67
N ILE A 792 52.98 -11.15 -9.44
CA ILE A 792 53.13 -10.12 -10.51
C ILE A 792 52.32 -8.84 -10.24
N TRP A 793 51.43 -8.79 -9.24
CA TRP A 793 50.64 -7.57 -8.95
C TRP A 793 50.90 -7.04 -7.53
N PRO A 794 51.12 -5.71 -7.34
CA PRO A 794 51.22 -5.12 -6.02
C PRO A 794 49.93 -5.38 -5.21
N PRO A 795 49.98 -5.32 -3.86
CA PRO A 795 48.82 -5.65 -3.03
C PRO A 795 47.69 -4.66 -3.32
N PHE A 796 46.58 -5.16 -3.85
CA PHE A 796 45.29 -4.47 -3.73
C PHE A 796 44.88 -4.61 -2.26
N GLN A 797 45.34 -3.69 -1.41
CA GLN A 797 44.69 -3.48 -0.12
C GLN A 797 43.29 -2.96 -0.44
N MET A 798 42.26 -3.80 -0.28
CA MET A 798 40.99 -3.22 0.16
C MET A 798 41.34 -2.48 1.45
N CYS A 799 41.32 -1.15 1.42
CA CYS A 799 41.50 -0.33 2.61
C CYS A 799 40.70 -0.98 3.74
N ASN A 800 41.35 -1.21 4.88
CA ASN A 800 40.65 -1.57 6.10
C ASN A 800 39.62 -0.46 6.36
N ILE A 801 38.39 -0.67 5.90
CA ILE A 801 37.28 0.21 6.23
C ILE A 801 37.07 0.01 7.72
N ASP A 802 37.58 0.95 8.51
CA ASP A 802 37.39 0.97 9.95
C ASP A 802 35.88 0.94 10.22
N TYR A 803 35.42 -0.06 10.96
CA TYR A 803 34.02 -0.28 11.32
C TYR A 803 33.42 0.94 12.04
N ARG A 804 34.26 1.83 12.58
CA ARG A 804 33.88 3.14 13.13
C ARG A 804 33.34 4.08 12.04
N LEU A 805 33.90 4.06 10.84
CA LEU A 805 33.50 4.91 9.70
C LEU A 805 32.21 4.42 9.04
N TRP A 806 31.94 3.10 9.01
CA TRP A 806 30.67 2.57 8.50
C TRP A 806 29.50 2.81 9.47
N GLY A 807 29.75 2.66 10.78
CA GLY A 807 28.79 3.05 11.81
C GLY A 807 28.50 4.56 11.83
N LEU A 808 29.50 5.39 11.55
CA LEU A 808 29.34 6.83 11.35
C LEU A 808 28.66 7.18 10.01
N GLY A 809 28.89 6.43 8.94
CA GLY A 809 28.24 6.64 7.64
C GLY A 809 26.74 6.35 7.65
N VAL A 810 26.32 5.31 8.39
CA VAL A 810 24.91 4.97 8.63
C VAL A 810 24.27 5.90 9.67
N ALA A 811 25.02 6.37 10.68
CA ALA A 811 24.53 7.35 11.65
C ALA A 811 24.41 8.76 11.05
N ALA A 812 25.31 9.15 10.14
CA ALA A 812 25.30 10.43 9.43
C ALA A 812 24.21 10.53 8.36
N THR A 813 23.71 9.40 7.85
CA THR A 813 22.51 9.37 7.00
C THR A 813 21.21 9.51 7.80
N VAL A 814 21.26 9.44 9.14
CA VAL A 814 20.07 9.38 10.01
C VAL A 814 19.99 10.52 11.04
N VAL A 815 21.05 11.30 11.31
CA VAL A 815 21.02 12.31 12.40
C VAL A 815 21.67 13.65 12.00
N HIS A 816 20.84 14.69 11.93
CA HIS A 816 21.07 16.14 12.10
C HIS A 816 22.32 16.82 11.49
N PRO A 817 22.16 17.93 10.72
CA PRO A 817 23.24 18.59 9.95
C PRO A 817 24.16 19.53 10.78
N GLY A 818 24.62 19.13 11.97
CA GLY A 818 25.24 20.06 12.93
C GLY A 818 26.57 19.69 13.58
N ILE A 819 27.23 18.58 13.22
CA ILE A 819 28.47 18.15 13.88
C ILE A 819 29.69 18.42 12.98
N PRO A 820 30.63 19.29 13.37
CA PRO A 820 31.89 19.43 12.65
C PRO A 820 32.75 18.17 12.86
N LEU A 821 33.10 17.49 11.76
CA LEU A 821 34.11 16.44 11.72
C LEU A 821 35.47 17.04 12.09
N ARG A 822 35.80 17.08 13.38
CA ARG A 822 37.17 17.36 13.82
C ARG A 822 37.94 16.04 13.94
N HIS A 823 39.03 15.97 13.17
CA HIS A 823 40.10 14.97 13.21
C HIS A 823 39.75 13.56 12.69
N THR A 824 39.55 13.46 11.38
CA THR A 824 39.96 12.26 10.62
C THR A 824 40.89 12.75 9.52
N GLY A 825 42.20 12.56 9.70
CA GLY A 825 43.25 13.04 8.79
C GLY A 825 43.36 12.23 7.49
N ASP A 826 42.24 11.82 6.91
CA ASP A 826 42.21 11.03 5.68
C ASP A 826 41.46 11.83 4.60
N ALA A 827 42.19 12.76 3.98
CA ALA A 827 41.66 13.69 2.97
C ALA A 827 41.07 12.93 1.76
N ASP A 828 41.59 11.74 1.47
CA ASP A 828 41.17 10.91 0.35
C ASP A 828 39.77 10.32 0.55
N PHE A 829 39.39 9.98 1.79
CA PHE A 829 38.04 9.48 2.08
C PHE A 829 36.98 10.58 1.95
N VAL A 830 37.29 11.80 2.38
CA VAL A 830 36.40 12.97 2.24
C VAL A 830 36.29 13.37 0.76
N PHE A 831 37.39 13.31 0.02
CA PHE A 831 37.42 13.57 -1.42
C PHE A 831 36.64 12.52 -2.22
N GLU A 832 36.80 11.23 -1.95
CA GLU A 832 36.07 10.15 -2.64
C GLU A 832 34.58 10.16 -2.28
N SER A 833 34.22 10.46 -1.03
CA SER A 833 32.82 10.63 -0.61
C SER A 833 32.17 11.85 -1.28
N TYR A 834 32.91 12.96 -1.40
CA TYR A 834 32.51 14.16 -2.12
C TYR A 834 32.33 13.90 -3.63
N MET A 835 33.28 13.20 -4.25
CA MET A 835 33.24 12.84 -5.68
C MET A 835 32.13 11.83 -5.98
N ALA A 836 31.88 10.86 -5.11
CA ALA A 836 30.77 9.92 -5.24
C ALA A 836 29.42 10.62 -5.14
N MET A 837 29.29 11.59 -4.23
CA MET A 837 28.06 12.38 -4.07
C MET A 837 27.82 13.34 -5.24
N GLN A 838 28.87 13.99 -5.77
CA GLN A 838 28.75 14.79 -7.00
C GLN A 838 28.48 13.93 -8.24
N ARG A 839 29.07 12.74 -8.37
CA ARG A 839 28.77 11.80 -9.45
C ARG A 839 27.32 11.33 -9.38
N PHE A 840 26.81 11.02 -8.19
CA PHE A 840 25.42 10.63 -7.97
C PHE A 840 24.43 11.76 -8.34
N VAL A 841 24.71 12.99 -7.90
CA VAL A 841 23.87 14.17 -8.18
C VAL A 841 23.90 14.56 -9.67
N ASN A 842 25.07 14.50 -10.32
CA ASN A 842 25.20 14.86 -11.73
C ASN A 842 24.68 13.76 -12.68
N PHE A 843 24.82 12.49 -12.31
CA PHE A 843 24.29 11.37 -13.10
C PHE A 843 22.75 11.37 -13.15
N HIS A 844 22.09 11.80 -12.07
CA HIS A 844 20.63 11.82 -11.98
C HIS A 844 19.96 13.17 -12.28
N ARG A 845 20.70 14.17 -12.79
CA ARG A 845 20.16 15.48 -13.20
C ARG A 845 19.09 15.38 -14.31
N ARG A 846 19.06 14.27 -15.06
CA ARG A 846 18.01 13.99 -16.07
C ARG A 846 16.74 13.33 -15.51
N ASP A 847 16.80 12.74 -14.32
CA ASP A 847 15.73 11.90 -13.77
C ASP A 847 14.98 12.53 -12.59
N PHE A 848 15.56 13.53 -11.92
CA PHE A 848 14.91 14.27 -10.83
C PHE A 848 14.32 15.61 -11.31
N ASN A 849 13.05 15.59 -11.73
CA ASN A 849 12.24 16.81 -11.95
C ASN A 849 11.69 17.42 -10.63
N PHE A 850 12.35 17.21 -9.49
CA PHE A 850 11.81 17.55 -8.17
C PHE A 850 12.55 18.65 -7.40
N LEU A 851 13.65 19.20 -7.91
CA LEU A 851 14.37 20.32 -7.29
C LEU A 851 14.36 21.52 -8.22
N ASP A 852 13.82 22.64 -7.74
CA ASP A 852 13.92 23.95 -8.42
C ASP A 852 15.41 24.35 -8.52
N GLU A 853 15.76 25.10 -9.56
CA GLU A 853 17.13 25.54 -9.87
C GLU A 853 17.77 26.30 -8.69
N ARG A 854 16.94 26.95 -7.87
CA ARG A 854 17.35 27.62 -6.62
C ARG A 854 17.77 26.64 -5.52
N GLU A 855 17.11 25.49 -5.39
CA GLU A 855 17.41 24.47 -4.37
C GLU A 855 18.69 23.70 -4.73
N PHE A 856 18.92 23.46 -6.02
CA PHE A 856 20.17 22.90 -6.53
C PHE A 856 21.37 23.83 -6.26
N ASN A 857 21.19 25.14 -6.51
CA ASN A 857 22.22 26.14 -6.27
C ASN A 857 22.50 26.35 -4.77
N ALA A 858 21.48 26.24 -3.91
CA ALA A 858 21.67 26.29 -2.46
C ALA A 858 22.42 25.06 -1.93
N ALA A 859 22.12 23.85 -2.44
CA ALA A 859 22.83 22.63 -2.07
C ALA A 859 24.31 22.65 -2.53
N SER A 860 24.57 23.11 -3.76
CA SER A 860 25.95 23.30 -4.25
C SER A 860 26.70 24.38 -3.48
N ALA A 861 26.06 25.51 -3.16
CA ALA A 861 26.69 26.60 -2.41
C ALA A 861 26.98 26.20 -0.95
N PHE A 862 26.10 25.41 -0.33
CA PHE A 862 26.31 24.88 1.02
C PHE A 862 27.49 23.90 1.08
N VAL A 863 27.65 23.09 0.03
CA VAL A 863 28.78 22.16 -0.12
C VAL A 863 30.08 22.93 -0.38
N ALA A 864 30.06 23.96 -1.22
CA ALA A 864 31.22 24.82 -1.47
C ALA A 864 31.63 25.68 -0.25
N ALA A 865 30.69 26.00 0.65
CA ALA A 865 30.95 26.75 1.88
C ALA A 865 31.50 25.89 3.02
N SER A 866 31.55 24.56 2.88
CA SER A 866 32.18 23.68 3.85
C SER A 866 33.70 23.84 3.77
N SER A 867 34.28 24.47 4.79
CA SER A 867 35.67 24.92 4.87
C SER A 867 36.67 23.75 4.93
N ILE A 868 36.89 23.10 3.79
CA ILE A 868 37.94 22.11 3.56
C ILE A 868 38.98 22.81 2.67
N SER A 869 40.18 23.02 3.20
CA SER A 869 41.30 23.57 2.43
C SER A 869 41.81 22.50 1.45
N ILE A 870 41.37 22.59 0.19
CA ILE A 870 41.79 21.70 -0.90
C ILE A 870 43.19 22.12 -1.38
N PRO A 871 44.16 21.20 -1.52
CA PRO A 871 45.49 21.50 -2.07
C PRO A 871 45.42 22.15 -3.46
N GLU A 872 46.33 23.09 -3.76
CA GLU A 872 46.33 23.87 -5.01
C GLU A 872 46.35 23.00 -6.27
N GLU A 873 47.05 21.86 -6.24
CA GLU A 873 47.05 20.86 -7.34
C GLU A 873 45.68 20.22 -7.58
N ALA A 874 44.92 19.93 -6.52
CA ALA A 874 43.59 19.34 -6.64
C ALA A 874 42.57 20.38 -7.14
N GLN A 875 42.75 21.66 -6.80
CA GLN A 875 41.96 22.77 -7.36
C GLN A 875 42.22 22.94 -8.86
N LEU A 876 43.47 22.81 -9.30
CA LEU A 876 43.84 22.91 -10.72
C LEU A 876 43.27 21.73 -11.54
N ARG A 877 43.30 20.51 -10.98
CA ARG A 877 42.65 19.32 -11.59
C ARG A 877 41.13 19.48 -11.66
N LEU A 878 40.49 20.00 -10.61
CA LEU A 878 39.06 20.31 -10.60
C LEU A 878 38.69 21.39 -11.63
N TYR A 879 39.49 22.44 -11.77
CA TYR A 879 39.26 23.52 -12.73
C TYR A 879 39.36 23.03 -14.17
N ASN A 880 40.40 22.25 -14.50
CA ASN A 880 40.60 21.71 -15.84
C ASN A 880 39.54 20.66 -16.20
N PHE A 881 39.11 19.83 -15.24
CA PHE A 881 38.04 18.85 -15.45
C PHE A 881 36.66 19.51 -15.58
N TYR A 882 36.36 20.50 -14.75
CA TYR A 882 35.14 21.30 -14.86
C TYR A 882 35.05 21.96 -16.24
N LYS A 883 36.14 22.59 -16.71
CA LYS A 883 36.19 23.26 -18.02
C LYS A 883 36.02 22.28 -19.19
N PHE A 884 36.56 21.07 -19.10
CA PHE A 884 36.37 20.01 -20.09
C PHE A 884 34.90 19.54 -20.18
N VAL A 885 34.24 19.41 -19.02
CA VAL A 885 32.84 18.95 -18.93
C VAL A 885 31.86 20.05 -19.35
N THR A 886 32.17 21.32 -19.09
CA THR A 886 31.27 22.44 -19.43
C THR A 886 31.48 22.99 -20.83
N GLU A 887 32.68 22.89 -21.43
CA GLU A 887 32.98 23.41 -22.78
C GLU A 887 33.80 22.41 -23.63
N PRO A 888 33.19 21.31 -24.11
CA PRO A 888 33.92 20.24 -24.80
C PRO A 888 34.54 20.65 -26.14
N SER A 889 34.08 21.75 -26.75
CA SER A 889 34.51 22.24 -28.06
C SER A 889 35.88 22.91 -28.05
N ALA A 890 36.47 23.16 -26.88
CA ALA A 890 37.72 23.90 -26.74
C ALA A 890 39.00 23.04 -26.85
N PHE A 891 38.92 21.71 -26.91
CA PHE A 891 40.10 20.82 -26.89
C PHE A 891 40.25 19.97 -28.16
N LYS A 892 41.45 19.97 -28.76
CA LYS A 892 41.81 19.06 -29.86
C LYS A 892 42.46 17.79 -29.31
N LEU A 893 42.03 16.62 -29.80
CA LEU A 893 42.35 15.28 -29.31
C LEU A 893 43.85 14.96 -29.08
N LYS A 894 44.77 15.72 -29.70
CA LYS A 894 46.22 15.54 -29.52
C LYS A 894 46.78 16.12 -28.21
N GLU A 895 46.06 16.99 -27.52
CA GLU A 895 46.46 17.56 -26.22
C GLU A 895 46.04 16.71 -25.01
N LEU A 896 45.27 15.63 -25.22
CA LEU A 896 44.73 14.78 -24.14
C LEU A 896 45.65 13.64 -23.70
N VAL A 897 46.70 13.34 -24.45
CA VAL A 897 47.56 12.16 -24.21
C VAL A 897 48.52 12.31 -23.00
N PRO A 898 49.05 13.50 -22.64
CA PRO A 898 49.95 13.61 -21.49
C PRO A 898 49.24 13.61 -20.12
N ILE A 899 47.92 13.83 -20.05
CA ILE A 899 47.19 13.99 -18.77
C ILE A 899 46.94 12.64 -18.08
N TRP A 900 46.96 11.55 -18.84
CA TRP A 900 46.63 10.21 -18.32
C TRP A 900 47.86 9.37 -17.95
N ASN A 901 49.05 9.74 -18.43
CA ASN A 901 50.28 8.96 -18.23
C ASN A 901 51.31 9.77 -17.44
N ALA A 902 51.16 9.81 -16.12
CA ALA A 902 52.22 10.24 -15.20
C ALA A 902 52.16 9.40 -13.91
N ASP A 903 52.24 8.08 -14.05
CA ASP A 903 52.76 7.19 -13.02
C ASP A 903 54.26 7.01 -13.31
N GLU A 904 55.08 8.01 -13.02
CA GLU A 904 56.54 7.84 -12.82
C GLU A 904 57.18 9.18 -12.35
N GLY A 905 57.88 9.13 -11.20
CA GLY A 905 59.04 9.97 -10.87
C GLY A 905 58.84 11.48 -10.71
N ILE A 906 58.94 11.96 -9.47
CA ILE A 906 59.24 13.36 -9.13
C ILE A 906 60.63 13.71 -9.69
N ASP A 907 60.71 14.69 -10.59
CA ASP A 907 61.70 15.78 -10.54
C ASP A 907 61.37 16.88 -11.57
N SER A 908 61.50 18.14 -11.14
CA SER A 908 61.33 19.41 -11.89
C SER A 908 59.93 20.05 -11.94
N VAL A 909 59.49 20.61 -10.80
CA VAL A 909 58.60 21.78 -10.79
C VAL A 909 59.46 23.04 -10.74
N CYS A 910 59.90 23.49 -11.90
CA CYS A 910 60.39 24.85 -12.13
C CYS A 910 60.03 25.22 -13.58
N ASP A 911 58.87 25.85 -13.76
CA ASP A 911 58.71 27.04 -14.63
C ASP A 911 57.23 27.33 -14.86
N LEU A 912 56.62 28.06 -13.91
CA LEU A 912 55.40 28.82 -14.13
C LEU A 912 55.60 30.28 -13.70
N ASN A 913 55.25 31.17 -14.61
CA ASN A 913 55.76 32.53 -14.69
C ASN A 913 55.00 33.45 -13.70
N ALA A 914 55.66 34.49 -13.21
CA ALA A 914 55.14 35.39 -12.16
C ALA A 914 53.80 36.08 -12.48
N ALA A 915 53.39 36.10 -13.76
CA ALA A 915 52.11 36.66 -14.20
C ALA A 915 50.90 35.77 -13.83
N GLU A 916 51.07 34.45 -13.76
CA GLU A 916 49.98 33.52 -13.47
C GLU A 916 49.71 33.41 -11.95
N ARG A 917 50.76 33.49 -11.13
CA ARG A 917 50.64 33.58 -9.66
C ARG A 917 49.82 34.81 -9.20
N LYS A 918 49.93 35.95 -9.91
CA LYS A 918 49.18 37.18 -9.62
C LYS A 918 47.70 37.15 -10.04
N ARG A 919 47.30 36.18 -10.87
CA ARG A 919 45.89 36.02 -11.31
C ARG A 919 45.11 35.12 -10.35
N VAL A 920 45.77 34.09 -9.81
CA VAL A 920 45.21 33.16 -8.81
C VAL A 920 45.03 33.85 -7.45
N GLN A 921 45.99 34.67 -7.00
CA GLN A 921 45.86 35.42 -5.74
C GLN A 921 44.75 36.48 -5.70
N ARG A 922 44.19 36.88 -6.86
CA ARG A 922 43.15 37.90 -6.94
C ARG A 922 41.73 37.35 -6.83
N ILE A 923 41.55 36.04 -6.97
CA ILE A 923 40.24 35.37 -6.95
C ILE A 923 39.89 34.85 -5.54
N THR A 924 40.89 34.64 -4.67
CA THR A 924 40.72 34.09 -3.31
C THR A 924 40.50 35.12 -2.20
N CYS A 925 40.58 36.42 -2.48
CA CYS A 925 40.43 37.47 -1.47
C CYS A 925 39.38 38.51 -1.87
N GLY A 926 38.09 38.13 -1.75
CA GLY A 926 37.01 39.04 -2.12
C GLY A 926 35.60 38.59 -1.77
N HIS A 927 35.32 38.17 -0.53
CA HIS A 927 34.05 38.40 0.19
C HIS A 927 33.99 37.63 1.53
N VAL A 928 34.50 38.23 2.62
CA VAL A 928 33.85 38.21 3.94
C VAL A 928 34.30 39.48 4.67
N LYS A 929 33.47 40.52 4.64
CA LYS A 929 33.50 41.61 5.63
C LYS A 929 32.31 41.38 6.55
N THR A 930 32.56 40.82 7.73
CA THR A 930 31.70 41.01 8.90
C THR A 930 32.59 41.48 10.05
N LYS A 931 32.06 42.46 10.77
CA LYS A 931 32.72 43.47 11.58
C LYS A 931 32.41 43.14 13.03
N VAL A 932 33.39 42.69 13.82
CA VAL A 932 33.39 42.89 15.28
C VAL A 932 34.84 43.05 15.77
N GLU A 933 35.06 44.26 16.25
CA GLU A 933 36.03 44.86 17.18
C GLU A 933 37.05 44.00 17.95
N GLY A 934 38.23 44.61 18.14
CA GLY A 934 39.14 44.28 19.25
C GLY A 934 40.60 44.57 18.93
N HIS A 935 41.02 45.84 19.00
CA HIS A 935 42.44 46.22 18.99
C HIS A 935 42.84 46.73 20.37
N GLU A 936 43.83 46.09 20.98
CA GLU A 936 44.62 46.64 22.08
C GLU A 936 45.40 47.88 21.61
N LEU A 937 45.52 48.88 22.48
CA LEU A 937 46.81 49.36 22.98
C LEU A 937 46.62 50.39 24.12
N GLY A 938 47.38 50.23 25.21
CA GLY A 938 47.89 51.41 25.93
C GLY A 938 47.81 51.42 27.47
N ARG A 939 48.96 51.06 28.07
CA ARG A 939 49.59 51.65 29.27
C ARG A 939 49.09 51.31 30.69
N ARG A 940 50.11 50.84 31.43
CA ARG A 940 50.60 51.30 32.74
C ARG A 940 49.83 50.85 33.99
N VAL A 941 50.54 50.14 34.86
CA VAL A 941 50.97 50.56 36.23
C VAL A 941 51.04 49.35 37.16
N LYS A 942 52.27 49.12 37.67
CA LYS A 942 52.67 48.65 39.03
C LYS A 942 52.09 47.32 39.53
N GLU A 943 52.76 46.54 40.38
CA GLU A 943 54.04 46.55 41.07
C GLU A 943 54.13 45.16 41.72
N SER A 944 55.36 44.66 41.93
CA SER A 944 55.74 43.67 42.96
C SER A 944 55.03 42.30 42.94
N GLY A 945 55.71 41.16 42.96
CA GLY A 945 57.06 40.88 43.46
C GLY A 945 57.02 39.50 44.12
N SER A 946 58.16 38.80 44.07
CA SER A 946 58.46 37.46 44.63
C SER A 946 57.78 36.29 43.89
N GLY A 947 58.47 35.24 43.46
CA GLY A 947 59.80 34.78 43.85
C GLY A 947 59.69 33.35 44.37
N VAL A 948 60.06 32.40 43.51
CA VAL A 948 60.82 31.17 43.81
C VAL A 948 60.26 30.20 44.87
N GLY A 949 60.09 28.93 44.45
CA GLY A 949 60.69 27.84 45.23
C GLY A 949 59.89 26.56 45.36
N GLY A 950 60.38 25.50 44.71
CA GLY A 950 60.19 24.10 45.11
C GLY A 950 58.97 23.41 44.50
N VAL A 951 58.99 22.16 44.06
CA VAL A 951 59.94 21.07 44.22
C VAL A 951 59.64 20.11 43.06
N ALA A 952 60.67 19.69 42.35
CA ALA A 952 60.60 18.54 41.45
C ALA A 952 60.80 17.28 42.29
N GLU A 953 59.70 16.60 42.63
CA GLU A 953 59.58 15.15 42.65
C GLU A 953 58.15 14.78 43.04
N THR A 954 57.60 13.74 42.39
CA THR A 954 56.26 13.16 42.59
C THR A 954 55.12 13.69 41.69
N ILE A 955 55.25 13.57 40.36
CA ILE A 955 54.09 13.40 39.47
C ILE A 955 54.37 12.28 38.47
N GLN A 956 54.46 11.06 39.00
CA GLN A 956 54.24 9.84 38.21
C GLN A 956 53.26 8.94 38.94
N THR A 957 52.14 9.51 39.39
CA THR A 957 50.94 8.80 39.87
C THR A 957 49.85 9.82 40.21
N ASN A 958 49.13 10.35 39.21
CA ASN A 958 47.75 10.89 39.34
C ASN A 958 47.13 11.43 38.02
N ALA A 959 47.45 10.84 36.87
CA ALA A 959 46.75 11.12 35.60
C ALA A 959 45.57 10.16 35.31
N ARG A 960 44.97 9.55 36.35
CA ARG A 960 43.80 8.66 36.20
C ARG A 960 42.55 9.06 36.99
N THR A 961 42.54 10.21 37.66
CA THR A 961 41.39 10.64 38.49
C THR A 961 40.82 12.02 38.16
N ALA A 962 41.33 12.72 37.13
CA ALA A 962 40.75 13.99 36.66
C ALA A 962 39.81 13.84 35.43
N CYS A 963 39.92 12.76 34.65
CA CYS A 963 39.00 12.52 33.52
C CYS A 963 37.63 11.96 33.91
N ALA A 964 37.43 11.58 35.18
CA ALA A 964 36.14 11.09 35.68
C ALA A 964 35.20 12.21 36.16
N GLY A 965 35.74 13.37 36.59
CA GLY A 965 34.94 14.49 37.10
C GLY A 965 34.27 15.34 36.01
N VAL A 966 34.92 15.53 34.86
CA VAL A 966 34.41 16.38 33.77
C VAL A 966 33.29 15.70 32.96
N ARG A 967 33.26 14.36 32.93
CA ARG A 967 32.21 13.59 32.22
C ARG A 967 30.86 13.59 32.95
N ILE A 968 30.84 13.84 34.26
CA ILE A 968 29.60 13.81 35.07
C ILE A 968 28.90 15.17 35.12
N GLN A 969 29.61 16.29 34.92
CA GLN A 969 28.98 17.62 34.82
C GLN A 969 28.34 17.89 33.45
N MET A 970 28.91 17.38 32.34
CA MET A 970 28.27 17.53 31.01
C MET A 970 26.98 16.73 30.86
N LEU A 971 26.88 15.55 31.50
CA LEU A 971 25.66 14.73 31.47
C LEU A 971 24.53 15.30 32.32
N ARG A 972 24.83 16.05 33.40
CA ARG A 972 23.80 16.77 34.17
C ARG A 972 23.27 18.01 33.44
N GLY A 973 24.12 18.72 32.68
CA GLY A 973 23.69 19.83 31.83
C GLY A 973 22.72 19.40 30.73
N PHE A 974 23.01 18.29 30.05
CA PHE A 974 22.22 17.77 28.92
C PHE A 974 20.80 17.31 29.33
N TRP A 975 20.62 16.77 30.53
CA TRP A 975 19.29 16.39 31.03
C TRP A 975 18.46 17.60 31.52
N SER A 976 19.10 18.66 32.02
CA SER A 976 18.39 19.86 32.48
C SER A 976 17.86 20.73 31.34
N SER A 977 18.57 20.83 30.22
CA SER A 977 18.14 21.60 29.04
C SER A 977 17.07 20.89 28.21
N THR A 978 17.07 19.55 28.23
CA THR A 978 16.12 18.76 27.43
C THR A 978 14.73 18.70 28.10
N LEU A 979 14.68 18.68 29.44
CA LEU A 979 13.43 18.73 30.20
C LEU A 979 12.78 20.12 30.24
N ALA A 980 13.54 21.20 30.02
CA ALA A 980 13.01 22.57 29.99
C ALA A 980 12.46 23.01 28.61
N SER A 981 12.64 22.22 27.55
CA SER A 981 11.99 22.47 26.24
C SER A 981 10.75 21.60 25.99
N TRP A 982 10.40 20.74 26.96
CA TRP A 982 9.23 19.84 26.94
C TRP A 982 8.14 20.24 27.96
N ALA A 983 8.32 21.36 28.66
CA ALA A 983 7.26 22.10 29.36
C ALA A 983 7.07 23.44 28.65
#